data_AF-G3JTC7-F1
#
_entry.id   AF-G3JTC7-F1
#
_cell.length_a   1.000
_cell.length_b   1.000
_cell.length_c   1.000
_cell.angle_alpha   90.00
_cell.angle_beta   90.00
_cell.angle_gamma   90.00
#
_symmetry.space_group_name_H-M   'P 1'
#
loop_
_entity.id
_entity.type
_entity.pdbx_description
1 polymer ?
#
loop_
_entity_poly.entity_id
_entity_poly.type
_entity_poly.pdbx_seq_one_letter_code
_entity_poly.pdbx_strand_id
1 'polypeptide(L)'
;MSASLLSRADGPSSAVEPPLPQVAGYVVIIVMGFLIALVMIFLTRVLKRTAGEDNETTEMFMTANRSVGTGLTASAVISSWLWSTAILASSLVGYNFGVAGPFWFAAGCSPMIVFFAVLGIACKLRVPEAHTLLEIVRIRYGKVGHIVWIVLCLINNIIAIANMLLGASAAISALTGMHIIAATFLLPVGVIMYTFVGGIKATFLTDYFHTFVITLIVCFFTIKVWLTPEISSPGALFDIITQLAVDRPVAGNHGGSYLTMTSRDAIFFGIIHTLANFGLVIMDTGFFAKAFSAAPHAVVPGYIIGGIAYFAIPWCLGTIMSFCALALETQPFFPTYPRLMNAAEVSSGLVLPYAAVAVAGKGGAVAVLLVVFMAVTSTISAQVISVSSIISFDIYRQYVNRAAKDSDAIRWSHIGVVGFGLFAAAFSTALHYGKVDLGWTLYMLGVLTCPGIFPTIFTILWKRQSQAAAVLSPLLGLATGIGVWLGSASALYGEVTVASTGQTLPCVYGTVASAFSPCVFSVLITLVRPANFKWADFRKERLAFTKSASGDSDEELKSHEALISQYAADKLRLKRWLRISSLWALATFLGHWVLWPLPMYASHYIFGKSFFEAWVIVSIIWVWGTMLIAGFYPLIDGWRAIRNVFVVNKSVLDSEMNLEASRTDRYQLCTMWATQQRQHLALLAQSYKWLKAPYIIGAPMRVLAGPELAVEISASGGLGFLGPPLKTADAAIDLARASQLARASPRLQNHLATVPVGIGFQTWTTALPAALDALRQHPPCAVWLFAPRRGQPELDEWTVALRQLAPAMQIWIQVGTLREAVAAAASASPPDVLVIQGAEAGGHGRAHDGLGLQALLPEVADATRGSGIPLVAAGGIADGRGLAAALSLGAAAGAMGTRMLAAAETRISRGYRDEVLRVCDSATSTVRTQLYNHLRGTYGWPDEFAPRTVVNRSWTEHCEGVPFERLKALHDEAAEAGDAGWGPEGRLATYVGAAVGLVRDVKPAAAIVAETRREAKAIFTALAVL
;
A
#
# COMPACT_ATOMS: atom_id res chain seq x y z
N MET A 1 72.67 6.11 -9.92
CA MET A 1 73.44 5.08 -9.19
C MET A 1 72.69 3.76 -9.31
N SER A 2 73.33 2.78 -9.96
CA SER A 2 73.04 1.34 -10.13
C SER A 2 71.61 0.82 -10.40
N ALA A 3 71.50 0.16 -11.55
CA ALA A 3 70.45 -0.75 -12.00
C ALA A 3 70.37 -2.05 -11.17
N SER A 4 70.00 -1.98 -9.89
CA SER A 4 69.88 -3.16 -9.00
C SER A 4 68.55 -3.30 -8.24
N LEU A 5 67.51 -2.52 -8.60
CA LEU A 5 66.18 -2.61 -7.97
C LEU A 5 65.06 -3.19 -8.85
N LEU A 6 65.38 -3.66 -10.08
CA LEU A 6 64.39 -4.21 -11.02
C LEU A 6 64.35 -5.75 -11.09
N SER A 7 65.00 -6.45 -10.16
CA SER A 7 64.92 -7.91 -10.07
C SER A 7 64.80 -8.38 -8.62
N ARG A 8 63.59 -8.33 -8.07
CA ARG A 8 63.24 -9.12 -6.89
C ARG A 8 61.94 -9.88 -7.15
N ALA A 9 62.16 -11.09 -7.66
CA ALA A 9 61.45 -12.32 -7.37
C ALA A 9 59.92 -12.29 -7.31
N ASP A 10 59.31 -12.90 -8.31
CA ASP A 10 58.12 -13.73 -8.16
C ASP A 10 58.34 -14.74 -7.02
N GLY A 11 57.97 -14.36 -5.80
CA GLY A 11 57.77 -15.25 -4.66
C GLY A 11 56.30 -15.66 -4.58
N PRO A 12 55.96 -16.73 -3.83
CA PRO A 12 54.60 -17.21 -3.69
C PRO A 12 53.72 -16.05 -3.22
N SER A 13 52.58 -15.85 -3.89
CA SER A 13 51.58 -14.80 -3.61
C SER A 13 51.60 -14.34 -2.16
N SER A 14 52.13 -13.14 -1.88
CA SER A 14 52.00 -12.50 -0.57
C SER A 14 50.55 -12.07 -0.40
N ALA A 15 49.72 -13.05 -0.08
CA ALA A 15 48.31 -12.88 0.19
C ALA A 15 48.19 -11.89 1.36
N VAL A 16 47.46 -10.80 1.14
CA VAL A 16 47.15 -9.83 2.18
C VAL A 16 46.41 -10.56 3.30
N GLU A 17 46.91 -10.45 4.53
CA GLU A 17 46.26 -11.09 5.67
C GLU A 17 44.89 -10.44 5.91
N PRO A 18 43.82 -11.22 6.06
CA PRO A 18 42.49 -10.66 6.29
C PRO A 18 42.43 -9.81 7.57
N PRO A 19 41.89 -8.58 7.52
CA PRO A 19 41.83 -7.68 8.67
C PRO A 19 40.88 -8.16 9.79
N LEU A 20 39.93 -9.03 9.45
CA LEU A 20 38.97 -9.63 10.38
C LEU A 20 39.16 -11.14 10.45
N PRO A 21 38.84 -11.76 11.61
CA PRO A 21 38.89 -13.21 11.72
C PRO A 21 37.77 -13.85 10.89
N GLN A 22 38.00 -15.11 10.48
CA GLN A 22 37.05 -15.87 9.65
C GLN A 22 35.64 -15.94 10.24
N VAL A 23 35.55 -16.02 11.57
CA VAL A 23 34.26 -16.01 12.30
C VAL A 23 33.42 -14.77 12.01
N ALA A 24 34.04 -13.61 11.76
CA ALA A 24 33.31 -12.39 11.44
C ALA A 24 32.54 -12.52 10.12
N GLY A 25 33.12 -13.18 9.12
CA GLY A 25 32.44 -13.47 7.84
C GLY A 25 31.22 -14.36 8.04
N TYR A 26 31.36 -15.47 8.77
CA TYR A 26 30.24 -16.36 9.08
C TYR A 26 29.16 -15.70 9.93
N VAL A 27 29.54 -14.88 10.91
CA VAL A 27 28.58 -14.14 11.75
C VAL A 27 27.78 -13.14 10.90
N VAL A 28 28.44 -12.36 10.05
CA VAL A 28 27.72 -11.41 9.20
C VAL A 28 26.83 -12.14 8.19
N ILE A 29 27.30 -13.18 7.51
CA ILE A 29 26.48 -13.84 6.49
C ILE A 29 25.32 -14.63 7.12
N ILE A 30 25.62 -15.47 8.12
CA ILE A 30 24.66 -16.39 8.70
C ILE A 30 23.82 -15.64 9.73
N VAL A 31 24.43 -15.16 10.82
CA VAL A 31 23.66 -14.63 11.96
C VAL A 31 22.87 -13.38 11.56
N MET A 32 23.47 -12.43 10.84
CA MET A 32 22.72 -11.25 10.37
C MET A 32 21.66 -11.64 9.32
N GLY A 33 21.98 -12.57 8.42
CA GLY A 33 21.02 -13.08 7.43
C GLY A 33 19.78 -13.69 8.08
N PHE A 34 19.97 -14.55 9.08
CA PHE A 34 18.89 -15.13 9.88
C PHE A 34 18.16 -14.08 10.71
N LEU A 35 18.87 -13.11 11.31
CA LEU A 35 18.25 -12.03 12.07
C LEU A 35 17.32 -11.18 11.20
N ILE A 36 17.79 -10.74 10.04
CA ILE A 36 16.97 -10.01 9.06
C ILE A 36 15.77 -10.87 8.66
N ALA A 37 15.98 -12.17 8.41
CA ALA A 37 14.88 -13.04 8.04
C ALA A 37 13.82 -13.19 9.14
N LEU A 38 14.24 -13.35 10.40
CA LEU A 38 13.34 -13.42 11.54
C LEU A 38 12.55 -12.11 11.73
N VAL A 39 13.22 -10.97 11.63
CA VAL A 39 12.59 -9.64 11.71
C VAL A 39 11.55 -9.48 10.59
N MET A 40 11.86 -9.89 9.37
CA MET A 40 10.94 -9.78 8.24
C MET A 40 9.75 -10.74 8.34
N ILE A 41 9.98 -11.97 8.81
CA ILE A 41 8.89 -12.93 9.09
C ILE A 41 7.98 -12.37 10.19
N PHE A 42 8.56 -11.79 11.24
CA PHE A 42 7.81 -11.14 12.32
C PHE A 42 6.99 -9.96 11.79
N LEU A 43 7.60 -9.04 11.03
CA LEU A 43 6.92 -7.88 10.44
C LEU A 43 5.78 -8.31 9.50
N THR A 44 6.01 -9.35 8.69
CA THR A 44 4.97 -9.92 7.82
C THR A 44 3.78 -10.42 8.63
N ARG A 45 4.02 -11.12 9.75
CA ARG A 45 2.94 -11.57 10.66
C ARG A 45 2.21 -10.41 11.32
N VAL A 46 2.93 -9.36 11.72
CA VAL A 46 2.33 -8.14 12.29
C VAL A 46 1.45 -7.45 11.25
N LEU A 47 1.92 -7.29 10.01
CA LEU A 47 1.15 -6.68 8.93
C LEU A 47 -0.09 -7.50 8.56
N LYS A 48 0.01 -8.84 8.52
CA LYS A 48 -1.15 -9.72 8.34
C LYS A 48 -2.20 -9.49 9.43
N ARG A 49 -1.79 -9.39 10.69
CA ARG A 49 -2.70 -9.19 11.83
C ARG A 49 -3.28 -7.77 11.92
N THR A 50 -2.49 -6.75 11.61
CA THR A 50 -2.85 -5.34 11.90
C THR A 50 -3.37 -4.58 10.69
N ALA A 51 -2.90 -4.92 9.48
CA ALA A 51 -3.26 -4.24 8.24
C ALA A 51 -4.09 -5.13 7.28
N GLY A 52 -4.41 -6.37 7.68
CA GLY A 52 -5.14 -7.32 6.83
C GLY A 52 -4.34 -7.77 5.60
N GLU A 53 -3.02 -7.58 5.65
CA GLU A 53 -2.11 -7.85 4.54
C GLU A 53 -1.77 -9.33 4.46
N ASP A 54 -2.63 -10.10 3.78
CA ASP A 54 -2.49 -11.55 3.69
C ASP A 54 -1.63 -12.00 2.50
N ASN A 55 -0.38 -12.34 2.77
CA ASN A 55 0.57 -12.90 1.82
C ASN A 55 0.19 -14.29 1.28
N GLU A 56 -0.89 -14.91 1.77
CA GLU A 56 -1.45 -16.13 1.16
C GLU A 56 -2.20 -15.85 -0.15
N THR A 57 -2.51 -14.58 -0.43
CA THR A 57 -3.07 -14.17 -1.72
C THR A 57 -1.95 -13.80 -2.69
N THR A 58 -2.06 -14.26 -3.94
CA THR A 58 -1.02 -13.97 -4.95
C THR A 58 -0.86 -12.48 -5.19
N GLU A 59 -1.95 -11.71 -5.11
CA GLU A 59 -1.89 -10.27 -5.35
C GLU A 59 -1.09 -9.51 -4.28
N MET A 60 -1.28 -9.86 -3.01
CA MET A 60 -0.45 -9.32 -1.93
C MET A 60 1.00 -9.80 -2.07
N PHE A 61 1.20 -11.09 -2.33
CA PHE A 61 2.54 -11.69 -2.42
C PHE A 61 3.38 -11.12 -3.57
N MET A 62 2.77 -10.86 -4.74
CA MET A 62 3.49 -10.49 -5.96
C MET A 62 3.44 -9.02 -6.31
N THR A 63 2.39 -8.29 -5.91
CA THR A 63 2.25 -6.85 -6.22
C THR A 63 2.02 -5.99 -5.00
N ALA A 64 2.05 -6.53 -3.77
CA ALA A 64 1.75 -5.80 -2.56
C ALA A 64 0.40 -5.05 -2.63
N ASN A 65 -0.59 -5.62 -3.33
CA ASN A 65 -1.88 -4.97 -3.65
C ASN A 65 -1.73 -3.58 -4.29
N ARG A 66 -0.61 -3.33 -4.98
CA ARG A 66 -0.28 -2.05 -5.63
C ARG A 66 -0.36 -0.84 -4.69
N SER A 67 -0.01 -1.06 -3.42
CA SER A 67 -0.22 -0.11 -2.32
C SER A 67 1.03 0.67 -1.88
N VAL A 68 2.19 0.41 -2.50
CA VAL A 68 3.46 0.99 -2.03
C VAL A 68 3.51 2.50 -2.31
N GLY A 69 3.78 3.28 -1.26
CA GLY A 69 3.87 4.75 -1.28
C GLY A 69 5.13 5.28 -1.97
N THR A 70 5.21 6.60 -2.11
CA THR A 70 6.29 7.29 -2.85
C THR A 70 7.63 7.17 -2.14
N GLY A 71 7.67 7.38 -0.82
CA GLY A 71 8.91 7.35 -0.05
C GLY A 71 9.53 5.97 -0.07
N LEU A 72 8.73 4.94 0.23
CA LEU A 72 9.20 3.55 0.20
C LEU A 72 9.58 3.10 -1.22
N THR A 73 8.86 3.56 -2.26
CA THR A 73 9.25 3.31 -3.66
C THR A 73 10.61 3.95 -3.97
N ALA A 74 10.85 5.20 -3.58
CA ALA A 74 12.12 5.87 -3.84
C ALA A 74 13.30 5.16 -3.17
N SER A 75 13.17 4.78 -1.90
CA SER A 75 14.20 4.04 -1.16
C SER A 75 14.45 2.66 -1.77
N ALA A 76 13.39 1.91 -2.11
CA ALA A 76 13.52 0.61 -2.74
C ALA A 76 14.11 0.68 -4.16
N VAL A 77 13.80 1.75 -4.91
CA VAL A 77 14.46 2.02 -6.20
C VAL A 77 15.95 2.22 -5.98
N ILE A 78 16.39 3.08 -5.03
CA ILE A 78 17.82 3.24 -4.74
C ILE A 78 18.46 1.89 -4.41
N SER A 79 17.84 1.10 -3.52
CA SER A 79 18.32 -0.24 -3.14
C SER A 79 18.50 -1.18 -4.33
N SER A 80 17.53 -1.19 -5.25
CA SER A 80 17.52 -2.05 -6.43
C SER A 80 18.70 -1.81 -7.37
N TRP A 81 19.41 -0.69 -7.19
CA TRP A 81 20.57 -0.28 -7.97
C TRP A 81 21.85 -0.21 -7.13
N LEU A 82 21.75 -0.24 -5.80
CA LEU A 82 22.87 -0.33 -4.86
C LEU A 82 23.38 -1.77 -4.76
N TRP A 83 23.84 -2.26 -5.89
CA TRP A 83 24.47 -3.55 -6.02
C TRP A 83 25.80 -3.60 -5.29
N SER A 84 26.24 -4.80 -4.89
CA SER A 84 27.58 -5.00 -4.34
C SER A 84 28.64 -4.47 -5.29
N THR A 85 28.41 -4.68 -6.59
CA THR A 85 29.25 -4.15 -7.67
C THR A 85 29.16 -2.64 -7.81
N ALA A 86 28.02 -1.99 -7.56
CA ALA A 86 27.94 -0.53 -7.63
C ALA A 86 28.87 0.14 -6.60
N ILE A 87 28.90 -0.43 -5.40
CA ILE A 87 29.73 0.07 -4.31
C ILE A 87 31.21 -0.25 -4.56
N LEU A 88 31.54 -1.49 -4.92
CA LEU A 88 32.93 -1.91 -5.14
C LEU A 88 33.51 -1.31 -6.43
N ALA A 89 32.77 -1.42 -7.54
CA ALA A 89 33.26 -1.03 -8.85
C ALA A 89 33.35 0.48 -9.04
N SER A 90 32.54 1.30 -8.36
CA SER A 90 32.69 2.77 -8.43
C SER A 90 34.06 3.22 -7.91
N SER A 91 34.57 2.59 -6.85
CA SER A 91 35.94 2.83 -6.37
C SER A 91 37.02 2.24 -7.28
N LEU A 92 36.77 1.07 -7.88
CA LEU A 92 37.65 0.43 -8.86
C LEU A 92 37.88 1.35 -10.07
N VAL A 93 36.81 1.87 -10.67
CA VAL A 93 36.94 2.75 -11.84
C VAL A 93 37.50 4.11 -11.48
N GLY A 94 37.32 4.58 -10.23
CA GLY A 94 37.99 5.78 -9.73
C GLY A 94 39.49 5.61 -9.55
N TYR A 95 39.93 4.42 -9.13
CA TYR A 95 41.35 4.10 -9.01
C TYR A 95 42.00 4.05 -10.40
N ASN A 96 41.32 3.42 -11.37
CA ASN A 96 41.86 3.27 -12.73
C ASN A 96 41.78 4.55 -13.57
N PHE A 97 40.74 5.36 -13.41
CA PHE A 97 40.45 6.46 -14.34
C PHE A 97 40.42 7.85 -13.71
N GLY A 98 40.57 7.96 -12.39
CA GLY A 98 40.44 9.23 -11.69
C GLY A 98 38.99 9.68 -11.51
N VAL A 99 38.76 11.00 -11.42
CA VAL A 99 37.43 11.60 -11.18
C VAL A 99 36.37 11.22 -12.23
N ALA A 100 36.79 10.88 -13.44
CA ALA A 100 35.89 10.47 -14.52
C ALA A 100 35.18 9.14 -14.22
N GLY A 101 35.87 8.18 -13.59
CA GLY A 101 35.34 6.83 -13.37
C GLY A 101 34.04 6.82 -12.55
N PRO A 102 34.05 7.30 -11.29
CA PRO A 102 32.88 7.30 -10.40
C PRO A 102 31.72 8.12 -10.97
N PHE A 103 32.03 9.21 -11.68
CA PHE A 103 31.02 10.00 -12.37
C PHE A 103 30.35 9.22 -13.49
N TRP A 104 31.10 8.60 -14.40
CA TRP A 104 30.54 7.79 -15.49
C TRP A 104 29.78 6.57 -14.96
N PHE A 105 30.21 6.02 -13.82
CA PHE A 105 29.46 4.99 -13.11
C PHE A 105 28.07 5.50 -12.69
N ALA A 106 28.03 6.60 -11.93
CA ALA A 106 26.79 7.21 -11.46
C ALA A 106 25.86 7.65 -12.61
N ALA A 107 26.44 8.30 -13.63
CA ALA A 107 25.76 8.74 -14.84
C ALA A 107 25.28 7.57 -15.70
N GLY A 108 25.88 6.39 -15.58
CA GLY A 108 25.44 5.19 -16.30
C GLY A 108 24.17 4.56 -15.74
N CYS A 109 23.87 4.76 -14.45
CA CYS A 109 22.67 4.23 -13.82
C CYS A 109 21.55 5.27 -13.76
N SER A 110 21.83 6.48 -13.28
CA SER A 110 20.79 7.45 -12.90
C SER A 110 19.77 7.78 -14.02
N PRO A 111 20.18 8.12 -15.26
CA PRO A 111 19.24 8.35 -16.36
C PRO A 111 18.38 7.13 -16.70
N MET A 112 18.94 5.92 -16.56
CA MET A 112 18.22 4.67 -16.77
C MET A 112 17.11 4.51 -15.72
N ILE A 113 17.44 4.71 -14.44
CA ILE A 113 16.49 4.64 -13.33
C ILE A 113 15.29 5.56 -13.60
N VAL A 114 15.57 6.80 -14.00
CA VAL A 114 14.53 7.79 -14.30
C VAL A 114 13.76 7.43 -15.57
N PHE A 115 14.44 6.93 -16.61
CA PHE A 115 13.78 6.43 -17.82
C PHE A 115 12.83 5.27 -17.53
N PHE A 116 13.15 4.39 -16.59
CA PHE A 116 12.26 3.28 -16.23
C PHE A 116 10.91 3.76 -15.70
N ALA A 117 10.82 4.96 -15.11
CA ALA A 117 9.55 5.57 -14.75
C ALA A 117 8.61 5.74 -15.95
N VAL A 118 9.14 5.95 -17.16
CA VAL A 118 8.39 6.03 -18.43
C VAL A 118 7.78 4.67 -18.76
N LEU A 119 8.56 3.59 -18.66
CA LEU A 119 8.08 2.23 -18.92
C LEU A 119 7.06 1.79 -17.87
N GLY A 120 7.35 1.99 -16.58
CA GLY A 120 6.45 1.63 -15.48
C GLY A 120 5.08 2.31 -15.59
N ILE A 121 5.05 3.63 -15.84
CA ILE A 121 3.78 4.36 -16.00
C ILE A 121 3.08 4.02 -17.33
N ALA A 122 3.83 3.74 -18.41
CA ALA A 122 3.26 3.29 -19.67
C ALA A 122 2.60 1.91 -19.55
N CYS A 123 3.21 0.98 -18.81
CA CYS A 123 2.61 -0.31 -18.52
C CYS A 123 1.35 -0.15 -17.66
N LYS A 124 1.38 0.64 -16.58
CA LYS A 124 0.15 0.91 -15.79
C LYS A 124 -0.96 1.59 -16.60
N LEU A 125 -0.60 2.46 -17.53
CA LEU A 125 -1.56 3.07 -18.46
C LEU A 125 -2.17 2.06 -19.42
N ARG A 126 -1.56 0.90 -19.68
CA ARG A 126 -2.02 -0.03 -20.74
C ARG A 126 -2.54 -1.35 -20.19
N VAL A 127 -1.84 -1.90 -19.20
CA VAL A 127 -2.04 -3.21 -18.57
C VAL A 127 -1.89 -3.05 -17.05
N PRO A 128 -2.86 -2.41 -16.35
CA PRO A 128 -2.74 -2.14 -14.91
C PRO A 128 -2.72 -3.41 -14.05
N GLU A 129 -3.27 -4.51 -14.56
CA GLU A 129 -3.36 -5.80 -13.86
C GLU A 129 -2.10 -6.67 -13.99
N ALA A 130 -1.12 -6.31 -14.84
CA ALA A 130 0.04 -7.16 -15.09
C ALA A 130 0.90 -7.39 -13.84
N HIS A 131 1.46 -8.60 -13.75
CA HIS A 131 2.41 -9.05 -12.73
C HIS A 131 3.82 -9.08 -13.30
N THR A 132 3.98 -9.54 -14.54
CA THR A 132 5.28 -9.69 -15.20
C THR A 132 5.34 -8.92 -16.52
N LEU A 133 6.56 -8.60 -16.96
CA LEU A 133 6.80 -8.08 -18.32
C LEU A 133 6.38 -9.11 -19.39
N LEU A 134 6.56 -10.39 -19.09
CA LEU A 134 6.38 -11.49 -20.02
C LEU A 134 4.89 -11.74 -20.35
N GLU A 135 3.99 -11.45 -19.41
CA GLU A 135 2.54 -11.41 -19.69
C GLU A 135 2.21 -10.39 -20.80
N ILE A 136 2.82 -9.21 -20.78
CA ILE A 136 2.63 -8.16 -21.80
C ILE A 136 3.13 -8.66 -23.16
N VAL A 137 4.30 -9.31 -23.19
CA VAL A 137 4.86 -9.91 -24.41
C VAL A 137 3.92 -10.98 -24.96
N ARG A 138 3.42 -11.87 -24.09
CA ARG A 138 2.53 -12.97 -24.46
C ARG A 138 1.23 -12.48 -25.07
N ILE A 139 0.55 -11.52 -24.42
CA ILE A 139 -0.71 -10.96 -24.91
C ILE A 139 -0.50 -10.35 -26.30
N ARG A 140 0.66 -9.71 -26.51
CA ARG A 140 0.93 -8.96 -27.74
C ARG A 140 1.44 -9.83 -28.90
N TYR A 141 2.26 -10.85 -28.62
CA TYR A 141 3.01 -11.61 -29.62
C TYR A 141 2.79 -13.12 -29.55
N GLY A 142 1.90 -13.58 -28.67
CA GLY A 142 1.56 -14.98 -28.50
C GLY A 142 2.71 -15.84 -27.94
N LYS A 143 2.53 -17.15 -28.06
CA LYS A 143 3.38 -18.17 -27.45
C LYS A 143 4.86 -18.09 -27.88
N VAL A 144 5.13 -17.85 -29.16
CA VAL A 144 6.51 -17.82 -29.68
C VAL A 144 7.28 -16.64 -29.10
N GLY A 145 6.69 -15.43 -29.13
CA GLY A 145 7.29 -14.25 -28.50
C GLY A 145 7.51 -14.47 -27.01
N HIS A 146 6.53 -15.06 -26.33
CA HIS A 146 6.63 -15.34 -24.90
C HIS A 146 7.81 -16.26 -24.55
N ILE A 147 7.98 -17.38 -25.26
CA ILE A 147 9.08 -18.34 -24.99
C ILE A 147 10.45 -17.70 -25.23
N VAL A 148 10.61 -16.97 -26.33
CA VAL A 148 11.87 -16.28 -26.64
C VAL A 148 12.22 -15.28 -25.54
N TRP A 149 11.23 -14.52 -25.07
CA TRP A 149 11.43 -13.56 -24.00
C TRP A 149 11.69 -14.19 -22.64
N ILE A 150 11.05 -15.32 -22.31
CA ILE A 150 11.39 -16.10 -21.10
C ILE A 150 12.88 -16.44 -21.09
N VAL A 151 13.40 -16.99 -22.20
CA VAL A 151 14.82 -17.37 -22.31
C VAL A 151 15.74 -16.17 -22.15
N LEU A 152 15.44 -15.08 -22.85
CA LEU A 152 16.24 -13.85 -22.80
C LEU A 152 16.25 -13.19 -21.41
N CYS A 153 15.09 -13.13 -20.74
CA CYS A 153 15.00 -12.64 -19.36
C CYS A 153 15.77 -13.54 -18.39
N LEU A 154 15.66 -14.87 -18.52
CA LEU A 154 16.42 -15.79 -17.67
C LEU A 154 17.93 -15.66 -17.86
N ILE A 155 18.42 -15.52 -19.11
CA ILE A 155 19.85 -15.24 -19.37
C ILE A 155 20.27 -13.96 -18.64
N ASN A 156 19.46 -12.91 -18.76
CA ASN A 156 19.71 -11.64 -18.09
C ASN A 156 19.79 -11.79 -16.56
N ASN A 157 18.81 -12.45 -15.93
CA ASN A 157 18.78 -12.68 -14.49
C ASN A 157 19.97 -13.53 -13.99
N ILE A 158 20.36 -14.57 -14.76
CA ILE A 158 21.49 -15.46 -14.43
C ILE A 158 22.81 -14.68 -14.42
N ILE A 159 23.07 -13.90 -15.47
CA ILE A 159 24.32 -13.12 -15.55
C ILE A 159 24.32 -11.99 -14.52
N ALA A 160 23.17 -11.35 -14.28
CA ALA A 160 23.02 -10.31 -13.27
C ALA A 160 23.40 -10.84 -11.87
N ILE A 161 22.78 -11.92 -11.40
CA ILE A 161 23.06 -12.46 -10.05
C ILE A 161 24.50 -12.97 -9.92
N ALA A 162 25.04 -13.57 -10.99
CA ALA A 162 26.40 -14.10 -10.98
C ALA A 162 27.46 -13.00 -10.79
N ASN A 163 27.31 -11.88 -11.49
CA ASN A 163 28.17 -10.71 -11.34
C ASN A 163 28.18 -10.19 -9.88
N MET A 164 27.02 -10.21 -9.20
CA MET A 164 26.89 -9.72 -7.82
C MET A 164 27.48 -10.66 -6.78
N LEU A 165 27.22 -11.96 -6.94
CA LEU A 165 27.71 -12.99 -6.02
C LEU A 165 29.23 -13.12 -6.07
N LEU A 166 29.83 -13.03 -7.27
CA LEU A 166 31.28 -13.05 -7.43
C LEU A 166 31.95 -11.87 -6.72
N GLY A 167 31.52 -10.64 -6.99
CA GLY A 167 32.07 -9.44 -6.36
C GLY A 167 31.92 -9.43 -4.84
N ALA A 168 30.74 -9.81 -4.35
CA ALA A 168 30.49 -9.87 -2.91
C ALA A 168 31.32 -10.97 -2.22
N SER A 169 31.37 -12.18 -2.80
CA SER A 169 32.13 -13.30 -2.22
C SER A 169 33.63 -13.00 -2.18
N ALA A 170 34.16 -12.35 -3.22
CA ALA A 170 35.56 -11.92 -3.28
C ALA A 170 35.88 -10.90 -2.18
N ALA A 171 35.07 -9.84 -2.03
CA ALA A 171 35.28 -8.83 -0.99
C ALA A 171 35.17 -9.41 0.43
N ILE A 172 34.19 -10.29 0.69
CA ILE A 172 34.03 -10.93 2.00
C ILE A 172 35.22 -11.85 2.30
N SER A 173 35.66 -12.62 1.30
CA SER A 173 36.82 -13.51 1.44
C SER A 173 38.08 -12.71 1.76
N ALA A 174 38.32 -11.61 1.05
CA ALA A 174 39.47 -10.73 1.30
C ALA A 174 39.43 -10.06 2.68
N LEU A 175 38.24 -9.68 3.17
CA LEU A 175 38.10 -8.99 4.46
C LEU A 175 38.18 -9.92 5.67
N THR A 176 37.84 -11.20 5.52
CA THR A 176 37.64 -12.12 6.67
C THR A 176 38.42 -13.42 6.59
N GLY A 177 38.95 -13.80 5.42
CA GLY A 177 39.51 -15.13 5.19
C GLY A 177 38.44 -16.23 5.08
N MET A 178 37.16 -15.87 4.98
CA MET A 178 36.10 -16.82 4.69
C MET A 178 36.31 -17.43 3.31
N HIS A 179 36.13 -18.75 3.18
CA HIS A 179 36.30 -19.42 1.91
C HIS A 179 35.30 -18.87 0.88
N ILE A 180 35.78 -18.48 -0.30
CA ILE A 180 34.97 -17.78 -1.30
C ILE A 180 33.72 -18.57 -1.72
N ILE A 181 33.86 -19.89 -1.90
CA ILE A 181 32.72 -20.77 -2.23
C ILE A 181 31.71 -20.84 -1.09
N ALA A 182 32.19 -20.83 0.17
CA ALA A 182 31.28 -20.80 1.31
C ALA A 182 30.49 -19.49 1.35
N ALA A 183 31.15 -18.35 1.07
CA ALA A 183 30.46 -17.06 0.95
C ALA A 183 29.41 -17.10 -0.17
N THR A 184 29.75 -17.65 -1.34
CA THR A 184 28.83 -17.77 -2.48
C THR A 184 27.57 -18.58 -2.18
N PHE A 185 27.69 -19.70 -1.44
CA PHE A 185 26.55 -20.56 -1.11
C PHE A 185 25.75 -20.09 0.11
N LEU A 186 26.39 -19.40 1.06
CA LEU A 186 25.72 -18.97 2.31
C LEU A 186 25.01 -17.62 2.16
N LEU A 187 25.48 -16.72 1.29
CA LEU A 187 24.84 -15.42 1.05
C LEU A 187 23.35 -15.54 0.66
N PRO A 188 22.93 -16.46 -0.23
CA PRO A 188 21.52 -16.58 -0.59
C PRO A 188 20.62 -17.14 0.53
N VAL A 189 21.15 -17.86 1.52
CA VAL A 189 20.34 -18.65 2.48
C VAL A 189 19.36 -17.78 3.26
N GLY A 190 19.86 -16.73 3.92
CA GLY A 190 19.01 -15.81 4.70
C GLY A 190 17.97 -15.11 3.81
N VAL A 191 18.36 -14.77 2.57
CA VAL A 191 17.51 -14.09 1.60
C VAL A 191 16.36 -14.98 1.12
N ILE A 192 16.66 -16.23 0.78
CA ILE A 192 15.69 -17.24 0.40
C ILE A 192 14.63 -17.39 1.50
N MET A 193 15.05 -17.47 2.76
CA MET A 193 14.13 -17.65 3.90
C MET A 193 13.08 -16.53 4.03
N TYR A 194 13.50 -15.26 3.99
CA TYR A 194 12.54 -14.17 4.15
C TYR A 194 11.74 -13.89 2.89
N THR A 195 12.32 -14.12 1.71
CA THR A 195 11.64 -13.98 0.42
C THR A 195 10.53 -15.02 0.28
N PHE A 196 10.77 -16.23 0.78
CA PHE A 196 9.80 -17.32 0.83
C PHE A 196 8.55 -16.97 1.65
N VAL A 197 8.67 -16.20 2.73
CA VAL A 197 7.52 -15.88 3.61
C VAL A 197 6.88 -14.53 3.27
N GLY A 198 7.70 -13.55 2.92
CA GLY A 198 7.31 -12.14 2.91
C GLY A 198 6.80 -11.59 1.56
N GLY A 199 7.07 -12.28 0.45
CA GLY A 199 6.74 -11.77 -0.89
C GLY A 199 7.39 -10.43 -1.22
N ILE A 200 6.87 -9.72 -2.23
CA ILE A 200 7.49 -8.50 -2.75
C ILE A 200 7.45 -7.33 -1.76
N LYS A 201 6.42 -7.24 -0.90
CA LYS A 201 6.32 -6.13 0.06
C LYS A 201 7.39 -6.22 1.15
N ALA A 202 7.73 -7.44 1.57
CA ALA A 202 8.86 -7.66 2.46
C ALA A 202 10.16 -7.20 1.79
N THR A 203 10.34 -7.45 0.50
CA THR A 203 11.50 -6.94 -0.25
C THR A 203 11.57 -5.41 -0.26
N PHE A 204 10.46 -4.70 -0.43
CA PHE A 204 10.45 -3.23 -0.31
C PHE A 204 10.93 -2.75 1.07
N LEU A 205 10.54 -3.44 2.14
CA LEU A 205 10.90 -3.06 3.50
C LEU A 205 12.35 -3.44 3.85
N THR A 206 12.84 -4.59 3.39
CA THR A 206 14.28 -4.94 3.50
C THR A 206 15.13 -3.99 2.68
N ASP A 207 14.70 -3.62 1.49
CA ASP A 207 15.42 -2.69 0.62
C ASP A 207 15.56 -1.31 1.27
N TYR A 208 14.52 -0.84 1.95
CA TYR A 208 14.60 0.35 2.79
C TYR A 208 15.70 0.22 3.86
N PHE A 209 15.68 -0.87 4.62
CA PHE A 209 16.68 -1.12 5.67
C PHE A 209 18.10 -1.18 5.11
N HIS A 210 18.30 -1.95 4.03
CA HIS A 210 19.59 -2.07 3.35
C HIS A 210 20.10 -0.71 2.88
N THR A 211 19.25 0.08 2.21
CA THR A 211 19.62 1.41 1.69
C THR A 211 19.99 2.36 2.82
N PHE A 212 19.24 2.35 3.91
CA PHE A 212 19.51 3.24 5.04
C PHE A 212 20.84 2.89 5.72
N VAL A 213 21.12 1.60 5.96
CA VAL A 213 22.40 1.16 6.51
C VAL A 213 23.57 1.50 5.58
N ILE A 214 23.43 1.24 4.28
CA ILE A 214 24.48 1.56 3.30
C ILE A 214 24.76 3.06 3.29
N THR A 215 23.73 3.90 3.19
CA THR A 215 23.91 5.36 3.11
C THR A 215 24.49 5.95 4.40
N LEU A 216 24.16 5.40 5.58
CA LEU A 216 24.81 5.78 6.84
C LEU A 216 26.31 5.48 6.84
N ILE A 217 26.70 4.29 6.36
CA ILE A 217 28.12 3.90 6.29
C ILE A 217 28.87 4.74 5.25
N VAL A 218 28.23 5.05 4.12
CA VAL A 218 28.81 5.98 3.12
C VAL A 218 29.04 7.36 3.75
N CYS A 219 28.05 7.90 4.47
CA CYS A 219 28.20 9.17 5.20
C CYS A 219 29.33 9.11 6.24
N PHE A 220 29.49 7.99 6.95
CA PHE A 220 30.62 7.77 7.85
C PHE A 220 31.97 7.91 7.11
N PHE A 221 32.14 7.28 5.95
CA PHE A 221 33.36 7.43 5.16
C PHE A 221 33.59 8.86 4.67
N THR A 222 32.53 9.60 4.32
CA THR A 222 32.66 11.02 3.94
C THR A 222 33.21 11.92 5.04
N ILE A 223 33.14 11.51 6.31
CA ILE A 223 33.75 12.22 7.44
C ILE A 223 35.12 11.62 7.74
N LYS A 224 35.19 10.28 7.85
CA LYS A 224 36.35 9.58 8.41
C LYS A 224 37.63 9.79 7.60
N VAL A 225 37.50 9.94 6.28
CA VAL A 225 38.64 10.21 5.39
C VAL A 225 39.39 11.47 5.78
N TRP A 226 38.69 12.57 6.07
CA TRP A 226 39.32 13.85 6.43
C TRP A 226 39.97 13.84 7.80
N LEU A 227 39.62 12.87 8.65
CA LEU A 227 40.24 12.64 9.95
C LEU A 227 41.51 11.78 9.86
N THR A 228 41.91 11.36 8.65
CA THR A 228 43.16 10.62 8.41
C THR A 228 44.29 11.64 8.26
N PRO A 229 45.31 11.63 9.14
CA PRO A 229 46.37 12.67 9.17
C PRO A 229 47.07 12.88 7.83
N GLU A 230 47.29 11.81 7.07
CA GLU A 230 47.97 11.81 5.78
C GLU A 230 47.16 12.50 4.67
N ILE A 231 45.84 12.61 4.84
CA ILE A 231 44.93 13.27 3.87
C ILE A 231 44.53 14.64 4.39
N SER A 232 44.07 14.76 5.64
CA SER A 232 43.68 15.99 6.38
C SER A 232 42.57 16.89 5.79
N SER A 233 42.43 17.01 4.47
CA SER A 233 41.43 17.86 3.80
C SER A 233 41.30 17.54 2.31
N PRO A 234 40.21 17.97 1.63
CA PRO A 234 40.08 17.80 0.17
C PRO A 234 41.20 18.52 -0.60
N GLY A 235 41.67 19.67 -0.11
CA GLY A 235 42.76 20.42 -0.72
C GLY A 235 44.12 19.73 -0.60
N ALA A 236 44.43 19.12 0.54
CA ALA A 236 45.64 18.33 0.69
C ALA A 236 45.58 17.03 -0.12
N LEU A 237 44.40 16.39 -0.22
CA LEU A 237 44.18 15.26 -1.13
C LEU A 237 44.46 15.64 -2.59
N PHE A 238 44.01 16.82 -3.02
CA PHE A 238 44.30 17.34 -4.36
C PHE A 238 45.81 17.44 -4.63
N ASP A 239 46.57 17.98 -3.67
CA ASP A 239 48.01 18.15 -3.82
C ASP A 239 48.72 16.79 -3.97
N ILE A 240 48.33 15.79 -3.16
CA ILE A 240 48.85 14.41 -3.24
C ILE A 240 48.54 13.79 -4.60
N ILE A 241 47.29 13.86 -5.06
CA ILE A 241 46.86 13.25 -6.32
C ILE A 241 47.49 13.95 -7.54
N THR A 242 47.72 15.26 -7.45
CA THR A 242 48.43 16.02 -8.49
C THR A 242 49.87 15.59 -8.59
N GLN A 243 50.56 15.40 -7.46
CA GLN A 243 51.92 14.85 -7.46
C GLN A 243 51.96 13.41 -7.99
N LEU A 244 50.98 12.59 -7.59
CA LEU A 244 50.86 11.21 -8.06
C LEU A 244 50.68 11.13 -9.58
N ALA A 245 49.99 12.08 -10.21
CA ALA A 245 49.86 12.15 -11.66
C ALA A 245 51.21 12.38 -12.38
N VAL A 246 52.16 13.04 -11.72
CA VAL A 246 53.52 13.22 -12.24
C VAL A 246 54.32 11.94 -12.09
N ASP A 247 54.25 11.30 -10.92
CA ASP A 247 55.03 10.11 -10.61
C ASP A 247 54.49 8.85 -11.33
N ARG A 248 53.17 8.77 -11.50
CA ARG A 248 52.42 7.64 -12.06
C ARG A 248 51.24 8.13 -12.91
N PRO A 249 51.50 8.60 -14.15
CA PRO A 249 50.47 9.11 -15.02
C PRO A 249 49.49 8.01 -15.46
N VAL A 250 48.20 8.35 -15.55
CA VAL A 250 47.15 7.44 -16.01
C VAL A 250 47.11 7.40 -17.54
N ALA A 251 47.31 6.21 -18.11
CA ALA A 251 47.23 6.01 -19.56
C ALA A 251 45.83 6.36 -20.09
N GLY A 252 45.78 7.14 -21.18
CA GLY A 252 44.51 7.55 -21.81
C GLY A 252 43.81 8.75 -21.16
N ASN A 253 44.30 9.25 -20.03
CA ASN A 253 43.84 10.52 -19.44
C ASN A 253 44.62 11.71 -20.01
N HIS A 254 43.94 12.84 -20.22
CA HIS A 254 44.60 14.06 -20.67
C HIS A 254 45.66 14.53 -19.66
N GLY A 255 46.89 14.71 -20.13
CA GLY A 255 48.05 15.05 -19.29
C GLY A 255 48.39 13.98 -18.24
N GLY A 256 47.90 12.74 -18.38
CA GLY A 256 48.08 11.68 -17.37
C GLY A 256 47.36 11.93 -16.04
N SER A 257 46.50 12.95 -15.98
CA SER A 257 45.91 13.42 -14.72
C SER A 257 44.77 12.52 -14.22
N TYR A 258 44.70 12.30 -12.91
CA TYR A 258 43.52 11.71 -12.24
C TYR A 258 42.36 12.71 -12.11
N LEU A 259 42.60 14.00 -12.38
CA LEU A 259 41.69 15.11 -12.11
C LEU A 259 41.08 15.68 -13.40
N THR A 260 40.80 14.83 -14.38
CA THR A 260 40.17 15.23 -15.65
C THR A 260 38.99 14.33 -16.00
N MET A 261 37.97 14.92 -16.63
CA MET A 261 36.90 14.15 -17.29
C MET A 261 37.36 13.58 -18.64
N THR A 262 38.47 14.09 -19.19
CA THR A 262 39.02 13.67 -20.50
C THR A 262 39.82 12.38 -20.35
N SER A 263 39.09 11.27 -20.19
CA SER A 263 39.64 9.92 -20.07
C SER A 263 39.03 9.01 -21.13
N ARG A 264 39.86 8.45 -22.01
CA ARG A 264 39.42 7.57 -23.10
C ARG A 264 38.74 6.31 -22.58
N ASP A 265 39.34 5.64 -21.61
CA ASP A 265 38.80 4.38 -21.11
C ASP A 265 37.61 4.60 -20.16
N ALA A 266 37.56 5.73 -19.44
CA ALA A 266 36.41 6.04 -18.60
C ALA A 266 35.13 6.30 -19.42
N ILE A 267 35.22 7.01 -20.55
CA ILE A 267 34.03 7.24 -21.39
C ILE A 267 33.57 5.95 -22.08
N PHE A 268 34.51 5.08 -22.49
CA PHE A 268 34.19 3.74 -23.01
C PHE A 268 33.52 2.88 -21.97
N PHE A 269 34.03 2.87 -20.74
CA PHE A 269 33.37 2.25 -19.60
C PHE A 269 31.96 2.83 -19.38
N GLY A 270 31.81 4.16 -19.42
CA GLY A 270 30.51 4.81 -19.29
C GLY A 270 29.50 4.33 -20.34
N ILE A 271 29.93 4.15 -21.58
CA ILE A 271 29.08 3.63 -22.68
C ILE A 271 28.66 2.19 -22.39
N ILE A 272 29.62 1.31 -22.05
CA ILE A 272 29.33 -0.08 -21.67
C ILE A 272 28.34 -0.10 -20.52
N HIS A 273 28.64 0.62 -19.45
CA HIS A 273 27.90 0.57 -18.21
C HIS A 273 26.46 1.06 -18.41
N THR A 274 26.27 2.16 -19.14
CA THR A 274 24.92 2.67 -19.45
C THR A 274 24.10 1.66 -20.23
N LEU A 275 24.63 1.16 -21.34
CA LEU A 275 23.90 0.22 -22.19
C LEU A 275 23.60 -1.10 -21.46
N ALA A 276 24.58 -1.63 -20.72
CA ALA A 276 24.42 -2.83 -19.91
C ALA A 276 23.33 -2.66 -18.85
N ASN A 277 23.29 -1.51 -18.15
CA ASN A 277 22.24 -1.20 -17.18
C ASN A 277 20.86 -1.06 -17.81
N PHE A 278 20.76 -0.47 -19.00
CA PHE A 278 19.51 -0.46 -19.78
C PHE A 278 19.04 -1.89 -20.08
N GLY A 279 19.95 -2.75 -20.53
CA GLY A 279 19.67 -4.16 -20.80
C GLY A 279 19.18 -4.91 -19.57
N LEU A 280 19.97 -4.83 -18.49
CA LEU A 280 19.72 -5.50 -17.22
C LEU A 280 18.33 -5.23 -16.67
N VAL A 281 17.89 -3.98 -16.70
CA VAL A 281 16.65 -3.60 -16.05
C VAL A 281 15.45 -3.71 -16.96
N ILE A 282 15.59 -3.40 -18.25
CA ILE A 282 14.48 -3.52 -19.20
C ILE A 282 14.11 -4.99 -19.44
N MET A 283 15.06 -5.90 -19.28
CA MET A 283 14.85 -7.34 -19.44
C MET A 283 14.64 -8.10 -18.12
N ASP A 284 14.55 -7.40 -16.99
CA ASP A 284 14.33 -8.02 -15.70
C ASP A 284 12.92 -7.71 -15.18
N THR A 285 12.09 -8.76 -15.09
CA THR A 285 10.72 -8.61 -14.63
C THR A 285 10.63 -8.17 -13.16
N GLY A 286 11.68 -8.32 -12.36
CA GLY A 286 11.73 -7.85 -10.97
C GLY A 286 11.56 -6.33 -10.85
N PHE A 287 12.14 -5.56 -11.78
CA PHE A 287 11.94 -4.11 -11.81
C PHE A 287 10.53 -3.72 -12.24
N PHE A 288 9.93 -4.47 -13.16
CA PHE A 288 8.53 -4.29 -13.54
C PHE A 288 7.61 -4.61 -12.37
N ALA A 289 7.87 -5.68 -11.62
CA ALA A 289 7.10 -6.06 -10.45
C ALA A 289 7.12 -4.96 -9.37
N LYS A 290 8.27 -4.31 -9.14
CA LYS A 290 8.34 -3.14 -8.24
C LYS A 290 7.52 -1.96 -8.76
N ALA A 291 7.63 -1.63 -10.06
CA ALA A 291 6.80 -0.60 -10.65
C ALA A 291 5.29 -0.92 -10.58
N PHE A 292 4.90 -2.18 -10.78
CA PHE A 292 3.51 -2.62 -10.63
C PHE A 292 3.03 -2.53 -9.18
N SER A 293 3.89 -2.81 -8.21
CA SER A 293 3.60 -2.75 -6.78
C SER A 293 3.45 -1.32 -6.23
N ALA A 294 4.09 -0.33 -6.86
CA ALA A 294 3.92 1.06 -6.49
C ALA A 294 2.52 1.58 -6.84
N ALA A 295 1.94 2.37 -5.95
CA ALA A 295 0.67 3.03 -6.22
C ALA A 295 0.78 3.92 -7.48
N PRO A 296 -0.28 4.09 -8.29
CA PRO A 296 -0.20 4.85 -9.54
C PRO A 296 0.37 6.28 -9.40
N HIS A 297 0.13 6.92 -8.26
CA HIS A 297 0.65 8.25 -7.94
C HIS A 297 2.10 8.24 -7.42
N ALA A 298 2.62 7.09 -6.99
CA ALA A 298 3.93 6.92 -6.38
C ALA A 298 5.03 6.49 -7.39
N VAL A 299 4.65 5.84 -8.50
CA VAL A 299 5.62 5.28 -9.47
C VAL A 299 6.56 6.36 -10.01
N VAL A 300 6.02 7.41 -10.63
CA VAL A 300 6.87 8.42 -11.30
C VAL A 300 7.69 9.22 -10.29
N PRO A 301 7.10 9.78 -9.20
CA PRO A 301 7.90 10.48 -8.20
C PRO A 301 8.94 9.58 -7.52
N GLY A 302 8.58 8.34 -7.19
CA GLY A 302 9.48 7.39 -6.54
C GLY A 302 10.73 7.09 -7.38
N TYR A 303 10.57 6.81 -8.67
CA TYR A 303 11.71 6.55 -9.56
C TYR A 303 12.52 7.81 -9.89
N ILE A 304 11.91 8.99 -10.00
CA ILE A 304 12.65 10.24 -10.22
C ILE A 304 13.50 10.57 -8.99
N ILE A 305 12.90 10.57 -7.80
CA ILE A 305 13.60 10.85 -6.54
C ILE A 305 14.70 9.81 -6.33
N GLY A 306 14.37 8.52 -6.48
CA GLY A 306 15.33 7.44 -6.33
C GLY A 306 16.49 7.53 -7.32
N GLY A 307 16.24 7.82 -8.60
CA GLY A 307 17.28 7.92 -9.62
C GLY A 307 18.22 9.11 -9.43
N ILE A 308 17.70 10.26 -8.98
CA ILE A 308 18.51 11.45 -8.68
C ILE A 308 19.31 11.23 -7.39
N ALA A 309 18.72 10.63 -6.37
CA ALA A 309 19.40 10.33 -5.11
C ALA A 309 20.49 9.26 -5.28
N TYR A 310 20.21 8.22 -6.07
CA TYR A 310 21.17 7.15 -6.36
C TYR A 310 22.49 7.70 -6.89
N PHE A 311 22.45 8.69 -7.80
CA PHE A 311 23.64 9.27 -8.44
C PHE A 311 24.72 9.67 -7.43
N ALA A 312 24.32 10.24 -6.29
CA ALA A 312 25.24 10.75 -5.29
C ALA A 312 26.10 9.65 -4.64
N ILE A 313 25.58 8.42 -4.52
CA ILE A 313 26.23 7.36 -3.76
C ILE A 313 27.51 6.87 -4.45
N PRO A 314 27.48 6.29 -5.67
CA PRO A 314 28.69 5.84 -6.35
C PRO A 314 29.59 7.01 -6.75
N TRP A 315 29.03 8.19 -7.05
CA TRP A 315 29.86 9.37 -7.37
C TRP A 315 30.69 9.82 -6.17
N CYS A 316 30.06 10.04 -5.01
CA CYS A 316 30.74 10.50 -3.80
C CYS A 316 31.67 9.42 -3.24
N LEU A 317 31.13 8.22 -2.97
CA LEU A 317 31.90 7.12 -2.38
C LEU A 317 33.04 6.70 -3.31
N GLY A 318 32.77 6.54 -4.60
CA GLY A 318 33.79 6.13 -5.58
C GLY A 318 34.91 7.16 -5.69
N THR A 319 34.59 8.46 -5.75
CA THR A 319 35.61 9.53 -5.80
C THR A 319 36.46 9.54 -4.53
N ILE A 320 35.82 9.59 -3.36
CA ILE A 320 36.53 9.71 -2.08
C ILE A 320 37.39 8.46 -1.83
N MET A 321 36.81 7.26 -1.93
CA MET A 321 37.50 6.04 -1.51
C MET A 321 38.57 5.59 -2.50
N SER A 322 38.40 5.85 -3.81
CA SER A 322 39.48 5.58 -4.77
C SER A 322 40.67 6.51 -4.57
N PHE A 323 40.44 7.80 -4.28
CA PHE A 323 41.52 8.75 -4.06
C PHE A 323 42.19 8.52 -2.71
N CYS A 324 41.45 8.04 -1.71
CA CYS A 324 42.03 7.54 -0.47
C CYS A 324 42.95 6.35 -0.71
N ALA A 325 42.54 5.38 -1.54
CA ALA A 325 43.41 4.26 -1.90
C ALA A 325 44.70 4.77 -2.54
N LEU A 326 44.59 5.61 -3.58
CA LEU A 326 45.73 6.17 -4.31
C LEU A 326 46.68 6.97 -3.41
N ALA A 327 46.14 7.76 -2.48
CA ALA A 327 46.93 8.59 -1.56
C ALA A 327 47.65 7.78 -0.47
N LEU A 328 47.06 6.65 -0.04
CA LEU A 328 47.54 5.88 1.11
C LEU A 328 48.31 4.61 0.73
N GLU A 329 48.26 4.16 -0.53
CA GLU A 329 48.84 2.89 -0.97
C GLU A 329 50.36 2.74 -0.70
N THR A 330 51.07 3.86 -0.60
CA THR A 330 52.49 3.90 -0.27
C THR A 330 52.79 3.95 1.23
N GLN A 331 51.75 3.98 2.07
CA GLN A 331 51.90 4.08 3.52
C GLN A 331 52.08 2.70 4.18
N PRO A 332 52.87 2.58 5.27
CA PRO A 332 53.13 1.30 5.93
C PRO A 332 51.91 0.55 6.46
N PHE A 333 50.83 1.27 6.75
CA PHE A 333 49.58 0.70 7.26
C PHE A 333 48.59 0.29 6.16
N PHE A 334 48.90 0.55 4.88
CA PHE A 334 48.06 0.12 3.78
C PHE A 334 48.22 -1.39 3.55
N PRO A 335 47.14 -2.16 3.26
CA PRO A 335 47.20 -3.62 3.28
C PRO A 335 48.21 -4.27 2.34
N THR A 336 48.55 -3.65 1.22
CA THR A 336 49.50 -4.19 0.25
C THR A 336 50.94 -3.72 0.45
N TYR A 337 51.20 -2.80 1.39
CA TYR A 337 52.55 -2.24 1.58
C TYR A 337 53.60 -3.34 1.86
N PRO A 338 54.82 -3.27 1.28
CA PRO A 338 55.39 -2.18 0.49
C PRO A 338 55.09 -2.21 -1.02
N ARG A 339 54.25 -3.14 -1.49
CA ARG A 339 53.86 -3.21 -2.91
C ARG A 339 52.58 -2.44 -3.18
N LEU A 340 52.40 -2.10 -4.45
CA LEU A 340 51.12 -1.60 -4.93
C LEU A 340 50.11 -2.74 -5.06
N MET A 341 48.84 -2.37 -5.15
CA MET A 341 47.75 -3.24 -5.55
C MET A 341 48.04 -3.76 -6.95
N ASN A 342 47.92 -5.08 -7.11
CA ASN A 342 48.08 -5.69 -8.41
C ASN A 342 46.76 -5.64 -9.21
N ALA A 343 46.83 -5.90 -10.52
CA ALA A 343 45.67 -5.84 -11.41
C ALA A 343 44.53 -6.80 -10.98
N ALA A 344 44.85 -7.95 -10.40
CA ALA A 344 43.84 -8.91 -9.94
C ALA A 344 43.09 -8.41 -8.70
N GLU A 345 43.78 -7.77 -7.76
CA GLU A 345 43.17 -7.15 -6.57
C GLU A 345 42.26 -5.97 -6.95
N VAL A 346 42.72 -5.13 -7.87
CA VAL A 346 41.92 -4.02 -8.41
C VAL A 346 40.70 -4.56 -9.16
N SER A 347 40.88 -5.51 -10.08
CA SER A 347 39.79 -6.12 -10.88
C SER A 347 38.77 -6.87 -10.02
N SER A 348 39.20 -7.44 -8.88
CA SER A 348 38.32 -8.08 -7.89
C SER A 348 37.52 -7.07 -7.04
N GLY A 349 37.73 -5.77 -7.22
CA GLY A 349 37.01 -4.71 -6.50
C GLY A 349 37.54 -4.43 -5.09
N LEU A 350 38.80 -4.75 -4.79
CA LEU A 350 39.36 -4.61 -3.44
C LEU A 350 39.81 -3.19 -3.08
N VAL A 351 39.67 -2.22 -3.99
CA VAL A 351 40.02 -0.81 -3.77
C VAL A 351 39.28 -0.22 -2.56
N LEU A 352 37.95 -0.33 -2.53
CA LEU A 352 37.15 0.15 -1.40
C LEU A 352 37.48 -0.58 -0.08
N PRO A 353 37.51 -1.93 -0.02
CA PRO A 353 37.95 -2.65 1.17
C PRO A 353 39.30 -2.17 1.72
N TYR A 354 40.31 -2.02 0.88
CA TYR A 354 41.66 -1.64 1.32
C TYR A 354 41.74 -0.18 1.74
N ALA A 355 41.09 0.72 1.01
CA ALA A 355 40.97 2.12 1.42
C ALA A 355 40.27 2.25 2.79
N ALA A 356 39.19 1.49 3.02
CA ALA A 356 38.47 1.51 4.29
C ALA A 356 39.33 0.99 5.45
N VAL A 357 40.10 -0.08 5.24
CA VAL A 357 41.06 -0.59 6.23
C VAL A 357 42.14 0.44 6.52
N ALA A 358 42.67 1.12 5.49
CA ALA A 358 43.70 2.13 5.67
C ALA A 358 43.22 3.33 6.52
N VAL A 359 41.99 3.81 6.29
CA VAL A 359 41.48 4.99 7.02
C VAL A 359 40.86 4.68 8.38
N ALA A 360 40.30 3.47 8.57
CA ALA A 360 39.50 3.13 9.75
C ALA A 360 39.84 1.77 10.39
N GLY A 361 40.93 1.14 9.98
CA GLY A 361 41.40 -0.15 10.52
C GLY A 361 40.33 -1.23 10.46
N LYS A 362 40.21 -2.02 11.54
CA LYS A 362 39.19 -3.07 11.67
C LYS A 362 37.76 -2.53 11.59
N GLY A 363 37.51 -1.30 12.05
CA GLY A 363 36.19 -0.66 11.94
C GLY A 363 35.79 -0.42 10.48
N GLY A 364 36.75 0.00 9.65
CA GLY A 364 36.56 0.14 8.20
C GLY A 364 36.27 -1.18 7.50
N ALA A 365 36.99 -2.25 7.89
CA ALA A 365 36.72 -3.60 7.39
C ALA A 365 35.29 -4.06 7.70
N VAL A 366 34.82 -3.86 8.93
CA VAL A 366 33.44 -4.20 9.34
C VAL A 366 32.42 -3.38 8.57
N ALA A 367 32.67 -2.08 8.39
CA ALA A 367 31.79 -1.19 7.63
C ALA A 367 31.62 -1.64 6.17
N VAL A 368 32.72 -1.97 5.47
CA VAL A 368 32.64 -2.48 4.09
C VAL A 368 32.00 -3.86 4.04
N LEU A 369 32.32 -4.75 4.99
CA LEU A 369 31.69 -6.07 5.09
C LEU A 369 30.16 -5.96 5.21
N LEU A 370 29.67 -5.04 6.05
CA LEU A 370 28.25 -4.77 6.18
C LEU A 370 27.64 -4.17 4.91
N VAL A 371 28.28 -3.19 4.28
CA VAL A 371 27.78 -2.59 3.03
C VAL A 371 27.69 -3.64 1.91
N VAL A 372 28.72 -4.45 1.72
CA VAL A 372 28.74 -5.53 0.72
C VAL A 372 27.64 -6.54 1.01
N PHE A 373 27.46 -6.93 2.27
CA PHE A 373 26.39 -7.84 2.69
C PHE A 373 25.01 -7.24 2.40
N MET A 374 24.72 -6.00 2.80
CA MET A 374 23.41 -5.36 2.57
C MET A 374 23.11 -5.18 1.07
N ALA A 375 24.13 -4.86 0.28
CA ALA A 375 23.99 -4.65 -1.17
C ALA A 375 23.71 -5.98 -1.91
N VAL A 376 24.44 -7.05 -1.57
CA VAL A 376 24.25 -8.35 -2.22
C VAL A 376 22.94 -9.02 -1.78
N THR A 377 22.53 -8.90 -0.51
CA THR A 377 21.27 -9.50 -0.04
C THR A 377 20.05 -8.85 -0.68
N SER A 378 20.04 -7.52 -0.85
CA SER A 378 18.99 -6.82 -1.61
C SER A 378 18.91 -7.35 -3.04
N THR A 379 20.06 -7.50 -3.70
CA THR A 379 20.10 -7.91 -5.10
C THR A 379 19.63 -9.36 -5.28
N ILE A 380 20.08 -10.27 -4.42
CA ILE A 380 19.61 -11.67 -4.42
C ILE A 380 18.09 -11.71 -4.24
N SER A 381 17.53 -10.89 -3.34
CA SER A 381 16.08 -10.86 -3.10
C SER A 381 15.31 -10.49 -4.37
N ALA A 382 15.76 -9.43 -5.06
CA ALA A 382 15.13 -8.97 -6.30
C ALA A 382 15.22 -10.02 -7.42
N GLN A 383 16.38 -10.65 -7.61
CA GLN A 383 16.59 -11.62 -8.69
C GLN A 383 15.83 -12.92 -8.46
N VAL A 384 15.79 -13.38 -7.21
CA VAL A 384 15.08 -14.61 -6.82
C VAL A 384 13.56 -14.45 -6.97
N ILE A 385 13.00 -13.28 -6.61
CA ILE A 385 11.58 -12.95 -6.88
C ILE A 385 11.31 -12.84 -8.38
N SER A 386 12.22 -12.22 -9.13
CA SER A 386 12.08 -12.07 -10.57
C SER A 386 11.94 -13.44 -11.24
N VAL A 387 12.90 -14.34 -11.01
CA VAL A 387 12.88 -15.69 -11.61
C VAL A 387 11.74 -16.54 -11.08
N SER A 388 11.40 -16.42 -9.79
CA SER A 388 10.26 -17.16 -9.25
C SER A 388 8.93 -16.74 -9.89
N SER A 389 8.76 -15.45 -10.21
CA SER A 389 7.59 -14.93 -10.94
C SER A 389 7.49 -15.51 -12.35
N ILE A 390 8.62 -15.61 -13.07
CA ILE A 390 8.68 -16.23 -14.39
C ILE A 390 8.26 -17.70 -14.31
N ILE A 391 8.78 -18.44 -13.32
CA ILE A 391 8.46 -19.87 -13.15
C ILE A 391 6.98 -20.08 -12.84
N SER A 392 6.41 -19.27 -11.95
CA SER A 392 5.03 -19.43 -11.49
C SER A 392 3.99 -18.95 -12.50
N PHE A 393 4.13 -17.73 -13.04
CA PHE A 393 3.14 -17.11 -13.91
C PHE A 393 3.35 -17.47 -15.38
N ASP A 394 4.59 -17.32 -15.85
CA ASP A 394 4.89 -17.37 -17.28
C ASP A 394 5.13 -18.80 -17.78
N ILE A 395 5.58 -19.69 -16.90
CA ILE A 395 5.81 -21.11 -17.22
C ILE A 395 4.67 -21.98 -16.68
N TYR A 396 4.53 -22.07 -15.35
CA TYR A 396 3.63 -23.04 -14.73
C TYR A 396 2.16 -22.73 -15.03
N ARG A 397 1.66 -21.55 -14.64
CA ARG A 397 0.27 -21.15 -14.89
C ARG A 397 -0.06 -21.17 -16.38
N GLN A 398 0.83 -20.69 -17.24
CA GLN A 398 0.50 -20.54 -18.66
C GLN A 398 0.57 -21.84 -19.47
N TYR A 399 1.55 -22.70 -19.21
CA TYR A 399 1.86 -23.87 -20.05
C TYR A 399 1.70 -25.21 -19.36
N VAL A 400 1.70 -25.26 -18.02
CA VAL A 400 1.55 -26.52 -17.27
C VAL A 400 0.13 -26.67 -16.74
N ASN A 401 -0.39 -25.67 -16.00
CA ASN A 401 -1.75 -25.69 -15.46
C ASN A 401 -2.44 -24.32 -15.57
N ARG A 402 -3.28 -24.17 -16.60
CA ARG A 402 -4.05 -22.94 -16.85
C ARG A 402 -5.13 -22.63 -15.81
N ALA A 403 -5.56 -23.64 -15.05
CA ALA A 403 -6.53 -23.49 -13.97
C ALA A 403 -5.87 -23.39 -12.59
N ALA A 404 -4.57 -23.06 -12.53
CA ALA A 404 -3.82 -22.92 -11.29
C ALA A 404 -4.50 -21.92 -10.33
N LYS A 405 -4.59 -22.31 -9.06
CA LYS A 405 -5.09 -21.46 -7.97
C LYS A 405 -3.96 -20.62 -7.36
N ASP A 406 -4.30 -19.67 -6.50
CA ASP A 406 -3.32 -18.89 -5.71
C ASP A 406 -2.29 -19.77 -5.00
N SER A 407 -2.74 -20.84 -4.35
CA SER A 407 -1.88 -21.79 -3.65
C SER A 407 -0.87 -22.48 -4.56
N ASP A 408 -1.25 -22.75 -5.82
CA ASP A 408 -0.36 -23.38 -6.80
C ASP A 408 0.70 -22.38 -7.26
N ALA A 409 0.31 -21.15 -7.58
CA ALA A 409 1.22 -20.10 -8.02
C ALA A 409 2.27 -19.78 -6.95
N ILE A 410 1.84 -19.63 -5.68
CA ILE A 410 2.74 -19.40 -4.54
C ILE A 410 3.67 -20.60 -4.35
N ARG A 411 3.16 -21.83 -4.42
CA ARG A 411 4.01 -23.04 -4.30
C ARG A 411 5.10 -23.08 -5.38
N TRP A 412 4.77 -22.78 -6.63
CA TRP A 412 5.76 -22.76 -7.72
C TRP A 412 6.70 -21.56 -7.63
N SER A 413 6.25 -20.43 -7.08
CA SER A 413 7.13 -19.32 -6.72
C SER A 413 8.14 -19.77 -5.66
N HIS A 414 7.71 -20.43 -4.58
CA HIS A 414 8.60 -20.98 -3.55
C HIS A 414 9.64 -21.98 -4.09
N ILE A 415 9.23 -22.87 -4.99
CA ILE A 415 10.16 -23.78 -5.68
C ILE A 415 11.17 -22.99 -6.50
N GLY A 416 10.72 -21.97 -7.24
CA GLY A 416 11.58 -21.07 -8.00
C GLY A 416 12.57 -20.32 -7.12
N VAL A 417 12.12 -19.83 -5.95
CA VAL A 417 12.94 -19.09 -4.98
C VAL A 417 14.14 -19.93 -4.52
N VAL A 418 13.87 -21.16 -4.06
CA VAL A 418 14.92 -22.08 -3.57
C VAL A 418 15.79 -22.59 -4.73
N GLY A 419 15.16 -23.03 -5.82
CA GLY A 419 15.85 -23.62 -6.96
C GLY A 419 16.80 -22.64 -7.65
N PHE A 420 16.36 -21.40 -7.87
CA PHE A 420 17.19 -20.38 -8.48
C PHE A 420 18.32 -19.93 -7.57
N GLY A 421 18.09 -19.82 -6.25
CA GLY A 421 19.15 -19.49 -5.29
C GLY A 421 20.29 -20.51 -5.28
N LEU A 422 19.97 -21.80 -5.31
CA LEU A 422 20.97 -22.88 -5.42
C LEU A 422 21.68 -22.86 -6.78
N PHE A 423 20.93 -22.68 -7.87
CA PHE A 423 21.49 -22.56 -9.21
C PHE A 423 22.46 -21.38 -9.33
N ALA A 424 22.07 -20.21 -8.82
CA ALA A 424 22.89 -19.00 -8.87
C ALA A 424 24.21 -19.16 -8.12
N ALA A 425 24.19 -19.81 -6.95
CA ALA A 425 25.40 -20.11 -6.19
C ALA A 425 26.33 -21.10 -6.95
N ALA A 426 25.75 -22.15 -7.53
CA ALA A 426 26.50 -23.14 -8.31
C ALA A 426 27.09 -22.53 -9.59
N PHE A 427 26.31 -21.72 -10.32
CA PHE A 427 26.75 -21.06 -11.54
C PHE A 427 27.84 -20.01 -11.25
N SER A 428 27.69 -19.22 -10.19
CA SER A 428 28.73 -18.27 -9.76
C SER A 428 30.03 -18.98 -9.36
N THR A 429 29.91 -20.14 -8.70
CA THR A 429 31.07 -21.00 -8.38
C THR A 429 31.76 -21.51 -9.64
N ALA A 430 30.99 -21.92 -10.65
CA ALA A 430 31.55 -22.35 -11.94
C ALA A 430 32.33 -21.21 -12.64
N LEU A 431 31.79 -19.98 -12.63
CA LEU A 431 32.49 -18.82 -13.17
C LEU A 431 33.77 -18.49 -12.40
N HIS A 432 33.75 -18.58 -11.07
CA HIS A 432 34.93 -18.37 -10.24
C HIS A 432 36.07 -19.34 -10.62
N TYR A 433 35.77 -20.64 -10.75
CA TYR A 433 36.75 -21.63 -11.21
C TYR A 433 37.17 -21.42 -12.68
N GLY A 434 36.29 -20.81 -13.49
CA GLY A 434 36.60 -20.32 -14.84
C GLY A 434 37.51 -19.08 -14.88
N LYS A 435 38.04 -18.62 -13.74
CA LYS A 435 38.88 -17.41 -13.60
C LYS A 435 38.19 -16.13 -14.06
N VAL A 436 36.87 -16.09 -13.94
CA VAL A 436 36.06 -14.90 -14.21
C VAL A 436 35.91 -14.12 -12.90
N ASP A 437 36.24 -12.83 -12.94
CA ASP A 437 36.17 -11.91 -11.81
C ASP A 437 35.10 -10.81 -12.02
N LEU A 438 34.98 -9.92 -11.02
CA LEU A 438 34.06 -8.79 -11.05
C LEU A 438 34.31 -7.85 -12.24
N GLY A 439 35.57 -7.55 -12.54
CA GLY A 439 35.95 -6.69 -13.65
C GLY A 439 35.48 -7.27 -14.98
N TRP A 440 35.77 -8.54 -15.25
CA TRP A 440 35.33 -9.20 -16.47
C TRP A 440 33.81 -9.21 -16.62
N THR A 441 33.08 -9.62 -15.58
CA THR A 441 31.61 -9.69 -15.64
C THR A 441 30.97 -8.32 -15.77
N LEU A 442 31.57 -7.26 -15.22
CA LEU A 442 31.08 -5.90 -15.36
C LEU A 442 31.18 -5.38 -16.80
N TYR A 443 32.25 -5.70 -17.52
CA TYR A 443 32.50 -5.18 -18.87
C TYR A 443 31.75 -5.97 -19.96
N MET A 444 31.73 -7.30 -19.86
CA MET A 444 31.07 -8.18 -20.83
C MET A 444 29.53 -8.16 -20.72
N LEU A 445 29.00 -7.72 -19.58
CA LEU A 445 27.58 -7.76 -19.22
C LEU A 445 26.64 -7.35 -20.36
N GLY A 446 26.92 -6.20 -20.97
CA GLY A 446 26.06 -5.60 -22.00
C GLY A 446 25.96 -6.44 -23.28
N VAL A 447 26.95 -7.28 -23.58
CA VAL A 447 26.92 -8.16 -24.75
C VAL A 447 25.71 -9.09 -24.68
N LEU A 448 25.42 -9.64 -23.49
CA LEU A 448 24.35 -10.62 -23.29
C LEU A 448 23.01 -9.99 -22.87
N THR A 449 23.03 -8.83 -22.22
CA THR A 449 21.82 -8.23 -21.62
C THR A 449 21.18 -7.15 -22.49
N CYS A 450 21.89 -6.56 -23.45
CA CYS A 450 21.34 -5.51 -24.31
C CYS A 450 20.38 -5.91 -25.45
N PRO A 451 20.31 -7.17 -25.96
CA PRO A 451 19.55 -7.44 -27.19
C PRO A 451 18.05 -7.10 -27.12
N GLY A 452 17.48 -7.10 -25.92
CA GLY A 452 16.07 -6.83 -25.69
C GLY A 452 15.71 -5.37 -25.44
N ILE A 453 16.67 -4.44 -25.31
CA ILE A 453 16.39 -3.04 -24.92
C ILE A 453 15.31 -2.40 -25.79
N PHE A 454 15.59 -2.23 -27.08
CA PHE A 454 14.66 -1.58 -28.01
C PHE A 454 13.43 -2.44 -28.30
N PRO A 455 13.56 -3.76 -28.54
CA PRO A 455 12.40 -4.63 -28.69
C PRO A 455 11.37 -4.52 -27.55
N THR A 456 11.80 -4.42 -26.29
CA THR A 456 10.89 -4.21 -25.14
C THR A 456 10.31 -2.80 -25.11
N ILE A 457 11.13 -1.77 -25.33
CA ILE A 457 10.64 -0.37 -25.40
C ILE A 457 9.55 -0.26 -26.48
N PHE A 458 9.75 -0.87 -27.65
CA PHE A 458 8.75 -0.91 -28.72
C PHE A 458 7.51 -1.74 -28.35
N THR A 459 7.70 -2.81 -27.58
CA THR A 459 6.60 -3.63 -27.05
C THR A 459 5.68 -2.81 -26.15
N ILE A 460 6.27 -1.89 -25.40
CA ILE A 460 5.54 -1.04 -24.46
C ILE A 460 5.09 0.26 -25.10
N LEU A 461 5.76 0.82 -26.11
CA LEU A 461 5.49 2.19 -26.60
C LEU A 461 5.00 2.27 -28.04
N TRP A 462 5.33 1.30 -28.91
CA TRP A 462 5.11 1.41 -30.35
C TRP A 462 4.06 0.41 -30.86
N LYS A 463 2.87 0.88 -31.24
CA LYS A 463 1.74 0.00 -31.64
C LYS A 463 1.97 -0.82 -32.92
N ARG A 464 2.95 -0.44 -33.74
CA ARG A 464 3.18 -1.06 -35.06
C ARG A 464 4.20 -2.19 -35.05
N GLN A 465 4.99 -2.36 -33.99
CA GLN A 465 5.99 -3.43 -33.92
C GLN A 465 5.33 -4.78 -34.23
N SER A 466 5.89 -5.48 -35.23
CA SER A 466 5.38 -6.76 -35.69
C SER A 466 5.85 -7.89 -34.78
N GLN A 467 5.11 -9.00 -34.77
CA GLN A 467 5.49 -10.20 -34.02
C GLN A 467 6.85 -10.74 -34.46
N ALA A 468 7.12 -10.76 -35.77
CA ALA A 468 8.40 -11.17 -36.32
C ALA A 468 9.55 -10.28 -35.82
N ALA A 469 9.33 -8.96 -35.76
CA ALA A 469 10.32 -8.03 -35.23
C ALA A 469 10.59 -8.27 -33.74
N ALA A 470 9.56 -8.51 -32.93
CA ALA A 470 9.72 -8.77 -31.50
C ALA A 470 10.44 -10.10 -31.19
N VAL A 471 10.38 -11.07 -32.10
CA VAL A 471 11.01 -12.40 -31.97
C VAL A 471 12.43 -12.43 -32.53
N LEU A 472 12.61 -11.99 -33.78
CA LEU A 472 13.87 -12.16 -34.51
C LEU A 472 14.92 -11.12 -34.13
N SER A 473 14.52 -9.86 -33.93
CA SER A 473 15.47 -8.77 -33.68
C SER A 473 16.35 -8.96 -32.45
N PRO A 474 15.83 -9.36 -31.27
CA PRO A 474 16.70 -9.60 -30.12
C PRO A 474 17.63 -10.81 -30.32
N LEU A 475 17.20 -11.85 -31.04
CA LEU A 475 18.06 -13.02 -31.32
C LEU A 475 19.20 -12.67 -32.29
N LEU A 476 18.87 -11.96 -33.38
CA LEU A 476 19.87 -11.46 -34.33
C LEU A 476 20.81 -10.46 -33.66
N GLY A 477 20.30 -9.61 -32.77
CA GLY A 477 21.12 -8.67 -32.03
C GLY A 477 22.08 -9.34 -31.05
N LEU A 478 21.63 -10.37 -30.34
CA LEU A 478 22.51 -11.18 -29.49
C LEU A 478 23.62 -11.86 -30.30
N ALA A 479 23.26 -12.48 -31.43
CA ALA A 479 24.24 -13.09 -32.34
C ALA A 479 25.25 -12.06 -32.89
N THR A 480 24.77 -10.87 -33.26
CA THR A 480 25.62 -9.77 -33.73
C THR A 480 26.56 -9.28 -32.62
N GLY A 481 26.04 -9.10 -31.41
CA GLY A 481 26.80 -8.69 -30.23
C GLY A 481 27.92 -9.67 -29.89
N ILE A 482 27.60 -10.97 -29.80
CA ILE A 482 28.57 -12.04 -29.54
C ILE A 482 29.60 -12.11 -30.67
N GLY A 483 29.16 -12.04 -31.93
CA GLY A 483 30.06 -12.08 -33.09
C GLY A 483 31.05 -10.91 -33.10
N VAL A 484 30.59 -9.69 -32.83
CA VAL A 484 31.44 -8.50 -32.74
C VAL A 484 32.37 -8.58 -31.53
N TRP A 485 31.88 -9.03 -30.38
CA TRP A 485 32.68 -9.18 -29.16
C TRP A 485 33.84 -10.16 -29.34
N LEU A 486 33.55 -11.39 -29.78
CA LEU A 486 34.57 -12.42 -29.98
C LEU A 486 35.49 -12.08 -31.17
N GLY A 487 34.92 -11.54 -32.25
CA GLY A 487 35.68 -11.12 -33.43
C GLY A 487 36.65 -9.98 -33.12
N SER A 488 36.23 -8.98 -32.34
CA SER A 488 37.12 -7.90 -31.92
C SER A 488 38.16 -8.33 -30.88
N ALA A 489 37.83 -9.25 -29.97
CA ALA A 489 38.82 -9.87 -29.08
C ALA A 489 39.92 -10.57 -29.89
N SER A 490 39.54 -11.39 -30.88
CA SER A 490 40.50 -12.06 -31.77
C SER A 490 41.28 -11.08 -32.64
N ALA A 491 40.64 -10.07 -33.23
CA ALA A 491 41.29 -9.14 -34.15
C ALA A 491 42.25 -8.16 -33.45
N LEU A 492 41.93 -7.71 -32.23
CA LEU A 492 42.73 -6.71 -31.51
C LEU A 492 43.78 -7.34 -30.60
N TYR A 493 43.55 -8.55 -30.09
CA TYR A 493 44.41 -9.20 -29.11
C TYR A 493 44.96 -10.57 -29.57
N GLY A 494 44.62 -11.01 -30.78
CA GLY A 494 45.16 -12.23 -31.40
C GLY A 494 44.54 -13.56 -30.93
N GLU A 495 43.80 -13.56 -29.82
CA GLU A 495 43.22 -14.76 -29.22
C GLU A 495 41.85 -14.48 -28.57
N VAL A 496 41.08 -15.55 -28.35
CA VAL A 496 39.80 -15.50 -27.61
C VAL A 496 39.98 -16.21 -26.27
N THR A 497 40.28 -15.43 -25.23
CA THR A 497 40.51 -15.88 -23.86
C THR A 497 39.70 -15.03 -22.88
N VAL A 498 39.59 -15.44 -21.62
CA VAL A 498 38.95 -14.60 -20.57
C VAL A 498 39.63 -13.24 -20.50
N ALA A 499 40.96 -13.19 -20.62
CA ALA A 499 41.72 -11.96 -20.60
C ALA A 499 41.40 -11.04 -21.80
N SER A 500 41.37 -11.57 -23.03
CA SER A 500 41.10 -10.75 -24.22
C SER A 500 39.64 -10.32 -24.33
N THR A 501 38.71 -11.19 -23.93
CA THR A 501 37.27 -10.91 -23.94
C THR A 501 36.82 -9.97 -22.82
N GLY A 502 37.60 -9.83 -21.75
CA GLY A 502 37.38 -8.87 -20.66
C GLY A 502 37.90 -7.47 -20.92
N GLN A 503 38.58 -7.23 -22.05
CA GLN A 503 39.14 -5.92 -22.38
C GLN A 503 38.04 -4.90 -22.70
N THR A 504 38.34 -3.62 -22.47
CA THR A 504 37.40 -2.51 -22.69
C THR A 504 36.89 -2.45 -24.13
N LEU A 505 37.77 -2.49 -25.13
CA LEU A 505 37.37 -2.29 -26.53
C LEU A 505 36.45 -3.40 -27.07
N PRO A 506 36.76 -4.71 -26.91
CA PRO A 506 35.86 -5.77 -27.34
C PRO A 506 34.49 -5.67 -26.67
N CYS A 507 34.47 -5.36 -25.37
CA CYS A 507 33.24 -5.19 -24.60
C CYS A 507 32.40 -3.99 -25.08
N VAL A 508 33.02 -2.84 -25.38
CA VAL A 508 32.31 -1.67 -25.96
C VAL A 508 31.67 -2.07 -27.29
N TYR A 509 32.45 -2.64 -28.21
CA TYR A 509 31.97 -2.96 -29.55
C TYR A 509 30.86 -4.02 -29.51
N GLY A 510 31.05 -5.07 -28.73
CA GLY A 510 30.04 -6.10 -28.51
C GLY A 510 28.76 -5.55 -27.91
N THR A 511 28.87 -4.71 -26.88
CA THR A 511 27.71 -4.11 -26.19
C THR A 511 26.95 -3.16 -27.10
N VAL A 512 27.63 -2.28 -27.82
CA VAL A 512 27.00 -1.35 -28.77
C VAL A 512 26.31 -2.11 -29.90
N ALA A 513 26.96 -3.14 -30.45
CA ALA A 513 26.38 -4.00 -31.48
C ALA A 513 25.14 -4.73 -30.95
N SER A 514 25.22 -5.31 -29.74
CA SER A 514 24.12 -6.01 -29.08
C SER A 514 22.94 -5.08 -28.78
N ALA A 515 23.20 -3.84 -28.36
CA ALA A 515 22.16 -2.87 -28.01
C ALA A 515 21.44 -2.29 -29.24
N PHE A 516 22.18 -1.83 -30.26
CA PHE A 516 21.60 -1.03 -31.34
C PHE A 516 21.19 -1.84 -32.57
N SER A 517 21.82 -2.98 -32.86
CA SER A 517 21.39 -3.82 -33.99
C SER A 517 19.94 -4.33 -33.88
N PRO A 518 19.41 -4.75 -32.70
CA PRO A 518 17.99 -5.06 -32.56
C PRO A 518 17.06 -3.89 -32.89
N CYS A 519 17.48 -2.64 -32.69
CA CYS A 519 16.69 -1.46 -33.04
C CYS A 519 16.51 -1.38 -34.56
N VAL A 520 17.62 -1.50 -35.30
CA VAL A 520 17.62 -1.49 -36.78
C VAL A 520 16.81 -2.67 -37.31
N PHE A 521 17.07 -3.89 -36.83
CA PHE A 521 16.31 -5.09 -37.22
C PHE A 521 14.81 -4.93 -36.92
N SER A 522 14.46 -4.41 -35.74
CA SER A 522 13.05 -4.24 -35.35
C SER A 522 12.31 -3.30 -36.28
N VAL A 523 12.94 -2.18 -36.66
CA VAL A 523 12.36 -1.21 -37.59
C VAL A 523 12.22 -1.82 -38.98
N LEU A 524 13.29 -2.39 -39.55
CA LEU A 524 13.29 -2.97 -40.89
C LEU A 524 12.27 -4.11 -41.03
N ILE A 525 12.27 -5.07 -40.10
CA ILE A 525 11.33 -6.20 -40.10
C ILE A 525 9.88 -5.72 -39.91
N THR A 526 9.67 -4.68 -39.10
CA THR A 526 8.32 -4.11 -38.91
C THR A 526 7.84 -3.37 -40.17
N LEU A 527 8.71 -2.69 -40.91
CA LEU A 527 8.34 -1.97 -42.12
C LEU A 527 7.84 -2.90 -43.23
N VAL A 528 8.33 -4.15 -43.30
CA VAL A 528 7.85 -5.16 -44.24
C VAL A 528 6.38 -5.51 -44.00
N ARG A 529 5.99 -5.71 -42.73
CA ARG A 529 4.61 -6.02 -42.35
C ARG A 529 4.25 -5.41 -40.99
N PRO A 530 3.80 -4.14 -40.96
CA PRO A 530 3.51 -3.45 -39.71
C PRO A 530 2.25 -4.04 -39.05
N ALA A 531 2.30 -4.20 -37.72
CA ALA A 531 1.11 -4.52 -36.94
C ALA A 531 0.25 -3.27 -36.71
N ASN A 532 -0.98 -3.48 -36.23
CA ASN A 532 -1.83 -2.40 -35.73
C ASN A 532 -2.47 -2.84 -34.40
N PHE A 533 -1.62 -3.04 -33.39
CA PHE A 533 -2.07 -3.53 -32.10
C PHE A 533 -2.96 -2.50 -31.39
N LYS A 534 -4.15 -2.91 -30.94
CA LYS A 534 -5.04 -2.04 -30.18
C LYS A 534 -4.69 -2.15 -28.70
N TRP A 535 -4.27 -1.07 -28.07
CA TRP A 535 -3.95 -1.05 -26.63
C TRP A 535 -5.12 -1.44 -25.71
N ALA A 536 -6.34 -1.52 -26.24
CA ALA A 536 -7.49 -2.05 -25.52
C ALA A 536 -7.46 -3.57 -25.38
N ASP A 537 -6.75 -4.29 -26.26
CA ASP A 537 -6.68 -5.75 -26.26
C ASP A 537 -5.97 -6.27 -25.00
N PHE A 538 -5.05 -5.50 -24.42
CA PHE A 538 -4.44 -5.83 -23.13
C PHE A 538 -5.44 -5.96 -21.98
N ARG A 539 -6.57 -5.25 -22.04
CA ARG A 539 -7.61 -5.29 -20.99
C ARG A 539 -8.65 -6.38 -21.22
N LYS A 540 -8.54 -7.14 -22.32
CA LYS A 540 -9.44 -8.27 -22.59
C LYS A 540 -9.04 -9.52 -21.83
N GLU A 541 -7.81 -9.59 -21.34
CA GLU A 541 -7.27 -10.75 -20.66
C GLU A 541 -7.15 -10.46 -19.16
N ARG A 542 -7.74 -11.33 -18.34
CA ARG A 542 -7.76 -11.21 -16.88
C ARG A 542 -6.47 -11.81 -16.31
N LEU A 543 -5.64 -10.98 -15.69
CA LEU A 543 -4.33 -11.43 -15.16
C LEU A 543 -4.37 -11.72 -13.66
N ALA A 544 -5.23 -11.05 -12.88
CA ALA A 544 -5.40 -11.31 -11.45
C ALA A 544 -5.95 -12.72 -11.15
N PHE A 545 -5.49 -13.34 -10.07
CA PHE A 545 -6.03 -14.59 -9.56
C PHE A 545 -7.32 -14.36 -8.77
N THR A 546 -8.29 -15.27 -8.90
CA THR A 546 -9.51 -15.31 -8.09
C THR A 546 -9.55 -16.53 -7.17
N LYS A 547 -10.19 -16.39 -6.00
CA LYS A 547 -10.62 -17.54 -5.18
C LYS A 547 -11.50 -18.46 -6.02
N SER A 548 -11.21 -19.75 -5.99
CA SER A 548 -11.53 -20.71 -7.06
C SER A 548 -13.02 -20.96 -7.34
N ALA A 549 -13.32 -21.03 -8.65
CA ALA A 549 -14.09 -22.07 -9.34
C ALA A 549 -15.45 -22.50 -8.74
N SER A 550 -16.47 -21.67 -8.96
CA SER A 550 -17.84 -22.15 -9.24
C SER A 550 -18.65 -21.04 -9.92
N GLY A 551 -18.68 -21.05 -11.25
CA GLY A 551 -19.60 -20.26 -12.08
C GLY A 551 -19.36 -18.74 -12.08
N ASP A 552 -19.54 -18.13 -13.25
CA ASP A 552 -19.66 -16.67 -13.40
C ASP A 552 -20.62 -16.12 -12.33
N SER A 553 -20.08 -15.38 -11.35
CA SER A 553 -20.89 -14.62 -10.41
C SER A 553 -20.83 -13.14 -10.79
N ASP A 554 -21.99 -12.49 -10.88
CA ASP A 554 -22.14 -11.07 -11.27
C ASP A 554 -21.30 -10.10 -10.42
N GLU A 555 -20.88 -10.48 -9.21
CA GLU A 555 -19.96 -9.69 -8.38
C GLU A 555 -18.54 -9.59 -8.98
N GLU A 556 -18.08 -10.62 -9.70
CA GLU A 556 -16.75 -10.66 -10.28
C GLU A 556 -16.62 -9.75 -11.51
N LEU A 557 -17.61 -9.78 -12.40
CA LEU A 557 -17.74 -8.84 -13.52
C LEU A 557 -17.78 -7.40 -13.00
N LYS A 558 -18.56 -7.14 -11.95
CA LYS A 558 -18.62 -5.83 -11.29
C LYS A 558 -17.27 -5.39 -10.72
N SER A 559 -16.45 -6.29 -10.17
CA SER A 559 -15.12 -5.95 -9.62
C SER A 559 -14.11 -5.55 -10.70
N HIS A 560 -14.08 -6.27 -11.84
CA HIS A 560 -13.22 -5.98 -12.97
C HIS A 560 -13.71 -4.73 -13.72
N GLU A 561 -15.02 -4.56 -13.88
CA GLU A 561 -15.64 -3.35 -14.43
C GLU A 561 -15.40 -2.13 -13.53
N ALA A 562 -15.43 -2.27 -12.21
CA ALA A 562 -15.09 -1.21 -11.27
C ALA A 562 -13.62 -0.78 -11.40
N LEU A 563 -12.69 -1.73 -11.57
CA LEU A 563 -11.27 -1.47 -11.84
C LEU A 563 -11.07 -0.75 -13.19
N ILE A 564 -11.80 -1.17 -14.23
CA ILE A 564 -11.80 -0.52 -15.56
C ILE A 564 -12.38 0.90 -15.48
N SER A 565 -13.44 1.10 -14.70
CA SER A 565 -14.10 2.39 -14.47
C SER A 565 -13.18 3.36 -13.70
N GLN A 566 -12.53 2.88 -12.64
CA GLN A 566 -11.51 3.63 -11.90
C GLN A 566 -10.31 3.99 -12.78
N TYR A 567 -9.87 3.05 -13.63
CA TYR A 567 -8.84 3.30 -14.65
C TYR A 567 -9.28 4.37 -15.67
N ALA A 568 -10.55 4.38 -16.10
CA ALA A 568 -11.08 5.39 -17.01
C ALA A 568 -11.03 6.80 -16.40
N ALA A 569 -11.34 6.92 -15.09
CA ALA A 569 -11.22 8.15 -14.33
C ALA A 569 -9.75 8.64 -14.21
N ASP A 570 -8.80 7.72 -14.00
CA ASP A 570 -7.37 8.05 -13.81
C ASP A 570 -6.55 8.20 -15.11
N LYS A 571 -7.12 7.86 -16.27
CA LYS A 571 -6.40 7.84 -17.55
C LYS A 571 -5.73 9.16 -17.92
N LEU A 572 -6.39 10.30 -17.67
CA LEU A 572 -5.82 11.62 -17.93
C LEU A 572 -4.61 11.90 -17.03
N ARG A 573 -4.70 11.51 -15.75
CA ARG A 573 -3.63 11.65 -14.77
C ARG A 573 -2.41 10.81 -15.16
N LEU A 574 -2.61 9.56 -15.55
CA LEU A 574 -1.53 8.66 -16.02
C LEU A 574 -0.84 9.20 -17.29
N LYS A 575 -1.60 9.77 -18.24
CA LYS A 575 -1.02 10.45 -19.42
C LYS A 575 -0.20 11.69 -19.07
N ARG A 576 -0.60 12.44 -18.04
CA ARG A 576 0.18 13.57 -17.53
C ARG A 576 1.50 13.07 -16.92
N TRP A 577 1.44 12.02 -16.09
CA TRP A 577 2.62 11.41 -15.49
C TRP A 577 3.59 10.84 -16.54
N LEU A 578 3.08 10.24 -17.62
CA LEU A 578 3.92 9.78 -18.74
C LEU A 578 4.70 10.92 -19.40
N ARG A 579 4.09 12.10 -19.56
CA ARG A 579 4.78 13.28 -20.10
C ARG A 579 5.84 13.81 -19.14
N ILE A 580 5.51 13.87 -17.85
CA ILE A 580 6.44 14.29 -16.80
C ILE A 580 7.65 13.35 -16.73
N SER A 581 7.43 12.04 -16.68
CA SER A 581 8.54 11.08 -16.63
C SER A 581 9.40 11.13 -17.89
N SER A 582 8.81 11.33 -19.07
CA SER A 582 9.56 11.47 -20.32
C SER A 582 10.45 12.72 -20.32
N LEU A 583 9.94 13.86 -19.81
CA LEU A 583 10.72 15.08 -19.67
C LEU A 583 11.89 14.88 -18.70
N TRP A 584 11.65 14.26 -17.55
CA TRP A 584 12.70 13.99 -16.56
C TRP A 584 13.73 12.97 -17.05
N ALA A 585 13.32 11.94 -17.78
CA ALA A 585 14.24 10.99 -18.40
C ALA A 585 15.17 11.69 -19.41
N LEU A 586 14.63 12.57 -20.24
CA LEU A 586 15.44 13.38 -21.16
C LEU A 586 16.34 14.36 -20.40
N ALA A 587 15.82 15.06 -19.39
CA ALA A 587 16.57 16.04 -18.61
C ALA A 587 17.74 15.40 -17.85
N THR A 588 17.53 14.22 -17.24
CA THR A 588 18.60 13.50 -16.52
C THR A 588 19.63 12.92 -17.47
N PHE A 589 19.23 12.39 -18.63
CA PHE A 589 20.19 11.98 -19.66
C PHE A 589 21.00 13.18 -20.16
N LEU A 590 20.35 14.26 -20.61
CA LEU A 590 21.06 15.45 -21.10
C LEU A 590 21.93 16.07 -20.00
N GLY A 591 21.46 16.14 -18.76
CA GLY A 591 22.23 16.67 -17.63
C GLY A 591 23.48 15.83 -17.32
N HIS A 592 23.29 14.55 -17.01
CA HIS A 592 24.37 13.68 -16.54
C HIS A 592 25.31 13.20 -17.65
N TRP A 593 24.84 13.04 -18.89
CA TRP A 593 25.64 12.54 -20.01
C TRP A 593 26.16 13.62 -20.94
N VAL A 594 25.42 14.72 -21.13
CA VAL A 594 25.75 15.70 -22.19
C VAL A 594 26.28 16.99 -21.60
N LEU A 595 25.44 17.71 -20.84
CA LEU A 595 25.72 19.08 -20.41
C LEU A 595 26.81 19.18 -19.35
N TRP A 596 26.93 18.18 -18.48
CA TRP A 596 27.92 18.21 -17.41
C TRP A 596 29.29 17.66 -17.85
N PRO A 597 29.45 16.38 -18.27
CA PRO A 597 30.78 15.84 -18.51
C PRO A 597 31.37 16.17 -19.89
N LEU A 598 30.57 16.28 -20.97
CA LEU A 598 31.12 16.41 -22.32
C LEU A 598 31.82 17.75 -22.59
N PRO A 599 31.33 18.91 -22.11
CA PRO A 599 32.10 20.15 -22.22
C PRO A 599 33.46 20.05 -21.51
N MET A 600 33.51 19.37 -20.37
CA MET A 600 34.76 19.16 -19.62
C MET A 600 35.70 18.20 -20.36
N TYR A 601 35.14 17.16 -21.00
CA TYR A 601 35.87 16.22 -21.84
C TYR A 601 36.45 16.91 -23.10
N ALA A 602 35.62 17.68 -23.80
CA ALA A 602 35.97 18.31 -25.07
C ALA A 602 36.95 19.50 -24.89
N SER A 603 36.87 20.22 -23.77
CA SER A 603 37.80 21.31 -23.44
C SER A 603 39.13 20.83 -22.86
N HIS A 604 39.31 19.51 -22.69
CA HIS A 604 40.51 18.94 -22.06
C HIS A 604 40.77 19.48 -20.64
N TYR A 605 39.70 19.80 -19.90
CA TYR A 605 39.81 20.47 -18.62
C TYR A 605 40.44 19.57 -17.56
N ILE A 606 41.49 20.06 -16.91
CA ILE A 606 42.11 19.50 -15.70
C ILE A 606 41.64 20.35 -14.51
N PHE A 607 41.15 19.71 -13.46
CA PHE A 607 40.52 20.42 -12.36
C PHE A 607 41.57 21.24 -11.60
N GLY A 608 41.25 22.50 -11.33
CA GLY A 608 42.00 23.28 -10.34
C GLY A 608 41.63 22.86 -8.92
N LYS A 609 42.48 23.20 -7.93
CA LYS A 609 42.29 22.84 -6.52
C LYS A 609 40.90 23.22 -5.99
N SER A 610 40.50 24.49 -6.14
CA SER A 610 39.19 24.97 -5.68
C SER A 610 38.02 24.28 -6.38
N PHE A 611 38.17 23.91 -7.65
CA PHE A 611 37.12 23.18 -8.38
C PHE A 611 37.00 21.74 -7.87
N PHE A 612 38.12 21.06 -7.60
CA PHE A 612 38.12 19.73 -6.99
C PHE A 612 37.53 19.74 -5.58
N GLU A 613 37.88 20.74 -4.76
CA GLU A 613 37.28 20.91 -3.42
C GLU A 613 35.75 21.06 -3.54
N ALA A 614 35.27 21.91 -4.45
CA ALA A 614 33.84 22.06 -4.72
C ALA A 614 33.19 20.76 -5.22
N TRP A 615 33.85 20.03 -6.13
CA TRP A 615 33.40 18.73 -6.64
C TRP A 615 33.15 17.73 -5.50
N VAL A 616 34.12 17.60 -4.59
CA VAL A 616 34.02 16.71 -3.43
C VAL A 616 32.92 17.19 -2.48
N ILE A 617 32.89 18.47 -2.11
CA ILE A 617 31.90 19.02 -1.17
C ILE A 617 30.47 18.85 -1.70
N VAL A 618 30.22 19.15 -2.97
CA VAL A 618 28.90 18.97 -3.59
C VAL A 618 28.48 17.51 -3.56
N SER A 619 29.39 16.57 -3.86
CA SER A 619 29.11 15.14 -3.79
C SER A 619 28.73 14.69 -2.36
N ILE A 620 29.40 15.25 -1.33
CA ILE A 620 29.11 14.97 0.08
C ILE A 620 27.73 15.51 0.44
N ILE A 621 27.42 16.78 0.15
CA ILE A 621 26.11 17.36 0.46
C ILE A 621 24.99 16.52 -0.16
N TRP A 622 25.17 16.09 -1.41
CA TRP A 622 24.17 15.29 -2.10
C TRP A 622 24.01 13.88 -1.50
N VAL A 623 25.09 13.21 -1.08
CA VAL A 623 24.98 11.88 -0.45
C VAL A 623 24.32 11.95 0.94
N TRP A 624 24.56 13.02 1.70
CA TRP A 624 23.85 13.28 2.95
C TRP A 624 22.37 13.56 2.73
N GLY A 625 22.03 14.37 1.71
CA GLY A 625 20.64 14.55 1.27
C GLY A 625 19.99 13.23 0.85
N THR A 626 20.73 12.36 0.19
CA THR A 626 20.29 11.01 -0.20
C THR A 626 20.01 10.13 1.02
N MET A 627 20.87 10.16 2.04
CA MET A 627 20.63 9.45 3.30
C MET A 627 19.34 9.95 3.98
N LEU A 628 19.12 11.27 4.02
CA LEU A 628 17.91 11.85 4.60
C LEU A 628 16.64 11.43 3.85
N ILE A 629 16.67 11.47 2.51
CA ILE A 629 15.55 11.07 1.66
C ILE A 629 15.31 9.57 1.77
N ALA A 630 16.33 8.73 1.59
CA ALA A 630 16.18 7.28 1.58
C ALA A 630 15.82 6.71 2.96
N GLY A 631 16.27 7.37 4.04
CA GLY A 631 16.03 6.98 5.43
C GLY A 631 14.73 7.51 6.03
N PHE A 632 14.45 8.81 5.91
CA PHE A 632 13.33 9.41 6.66
C PHE A 632 12.08 9.61 5.82
N TYR A 633 12.18 9.79 4.49
CA TYR A 633 11.00 9.99 3.66
C TYR A 633 10.03 8.78 3.69
N PRO A 634 10.49 7.51 3.63
CA PRO A 634 9.60 6.36 3.80
C PRO A 634 8.82 6.37 5.12
N LEU A 635 9.44 6.81 6.22
CA LEU A 635 8.81 6.89 7.53
C LEU A 635 7.73 7.98 7.58
N ILE A 636 8.01 9.13 6.96
CA ILE A 636 7.07 10.26 6.88
C ILE A 636 5.86 9.88 6.00
N ASP A 637 6.11 9.35 4.81
CA ASP A 637 5.07 8.93 3.86
C ASP A 637 4.22 7.76 4.43
N GLY A 638 4.86 6.84 5.14
CA GLY A 638 4.23 5.69 5.79
C GLY A 638 3.62 5.96 7.17
N TRP A 639 3.71 7.18 7.71
CA TRP A 639 3.36 7.47 9.11
C TRP A 639 1.94 7.05 9.50
N ARG A 640 0.96 7.22 8.59
CA ARG A 640 -0.43 6.79 8.85
C ARG A 640 -0.54 5.26 8.99
N ALA A 641 0.15 4.51 8.13
CA ALA A 641 0.17 3.05 8.22
C ALA A 641 0.89 2.59 9.50
N ILE A 642 2.03 3.21 9.83
CA ILE A 642 2.78 2.95 11.08
C ILE A 642 1.90 3.23 12.30
N ARG A 643 1.22 4.37 12.34
CA ARG A 643 0.29 4.72 13.43
C ARG A 643 -0.85 3.73 13.55
N ASN A 644 -1.41 3.27 12.45
CA ASN A 644 -2.47 2.26 12.46
C ASN A 644 -1.97 0.93 13.03
N VAL A 645 -0.75 0.50 12.66
CA VAL A 645 -0.12 -0.69 13.28
C VAL A 645 0.02 -0.49 14.78
N PHE A 646 0.51 0.66 15.27
CA PHE A 646 0.64 0.90 16.71
C PHE A 646 -0.70 0.99 17.45
N VAL A 647 -1.72 1.60 16.85
CA VAL A 647 -3.07 1.69 17.44
C VAL A 647 -3.73 0.31 17.50
N VAL A 648 -3.65 -0.47 16.42
CA VAL A 648 -4.21 -1.83 16.37
C VAL A 648 -3.43 -2.78 17.27
N ASN A 649 -2.09 -2.69 17.31
CA ASN A 649 -1.29 -3.54 18.18
C ASN A 649 -1.48 -3.16 19.66
N LYS A 650 -1.76 -1.87 19.97
CA LYS A 650 -2.18 -1.46 21.32
C LYS A 650 -3.57 -2.00 21.66
N SER A 651 -4.55 -1.93 20.76
CA SER A 651 -5.87 -2.55 21.00
C SER A 651 -5.82 -4.07 21.05
N VAL A 652 -4.92 -4.72 20.30
CA VAL A 652 -4.70 -6.17 20.31
C VAL A 652 -3.97 -6.59 21.58
N LEU A 653 -2.92 -5.87 22.01
CA LEU A 653 -2.24 -6.11 23.29
C LEU A 653 -3.16 -5.84 24.48
N ASP A 654 -3.97 -4.77 24.42
CA ASP A 654 -5.00 -4.48 25.42
C ASP A 654 -6.08 -5.59 25.39
N SER A 655 -6.43 -6.13 24.21
CA SER A 655 -7.32 -7.28 24.09
C SER A 655 -6.69 -8.59 24.57
N GLU A 656 -5.39 -8.82 24.34
CA GLU A 656 -4.65 -10.04 24.72
C GLU A 656 -4.37 -10.05 26.23
N MET A 657 -4.04 -8.89 26.83
CA MET A 657 -4.00 -8.71 28.28
C MET A 657 -5.40 -8.88 28.91
N ASN A 658 -6.46 -8.38 28.25
CA ASN A 658 -7.83 -8.64 28.67
C ASN A 658 -8.28 -10.09 28.41
N LEU A 659 -7.64 -10.82 27.48
CA LEU A 659 -7.90 -12.23 27.16
C LEU A 659 -7.18 -13.19 28.10
N GLU A 660 -5.98 -12.86 28.58
CA GLU A 660 -5.33 -13.59 29.69
C GLU A 660 -6.05 -13.34 31.01
N ALA A 661 -6.60 -12.14 31.22
CA ALA A 661 -7.47 -11.85 32.37
C ALA A 661 -8.86 -12.52 32.30
N SER A 662 -9.33 -12.93 31.11
CA SER A 662 -10.70 -13.47 30.91
C SER A 662 -10.78 -14.97 30.57
N ARG A 663 -9.66 -15.68 30.51
CA ARG A 663 -9.64 -17.13 30.19
C ARG A 663 -10.24 -18.03 31.28
N THR A 664 -10.56 -17.50 32.45
CA THR A 664 -11.01 -18.29 33.61
C THR A 664 -12.54 -18.47 33.73
N ASP A 665 -13.40 -17.75 33.00
CA ASP A 665 -14.83 -17.68 33.40
C ASP A 665 -15.90 -17.63 32.29
N ARG A 666 -15.81 -18.49 31.26
CA ARG A 666 -16.86 -18.57 30.22
C ARG A 666 -18.23 -19.07 30.71
N TYR A 667 -18.30 -19.74 31.86
CA TYR A 667 -19.57 -20.16 32.46
C TYR A 667 -20.23 -19.07 33.32
N GLN A 668 -19.46 -18.14 33.91
CA GLN A 668 -20.03 -17.02 34.69
C GLN A 668 -20.63 -15.91 33.81
N LEU A 669 -20.15 -15.76 32.56
CA LEU A 669 -20.65 -14.73 31.64
C LEU A 669 -22.14 -14.90 31.27
N CYS A 670 -22.62 -16.13 31.09
CA CYS A 670 -24.04 -16.38 30.79
C CYS A 670 -24.96 -16.05 31.97
N THR A 671 -24.56 -16.35 33.20
CA THR A 671 -25.31 -16.01 34.42
C THR A 671 -25.28 -14.51 34.70
N MET A 672 -24.17 -13.82 34.42
CA MET A 672 -24.08 -12.37 34.53
C MET A 672 -24.95 -11.65 33.49
N TRP A 673 -24.98 -12.12 32.24
CA TRP A 673 -25.83 -11.55 31.19
C TRP A 673 -27.33 -11.68 31.53
N ALA A 674 -27.77 -12.85 31.99
CA ALA A 674 -29.15 -13.05 32.43
C ALA A 674 -29.53 -12.15 33.62
N THR A 675 -28.59 -11.88 34.52
CA THR A 675 -28.79 -11.00 35.69
C THR A 675 -28.93 -9.54 35.26
N GLN A 676 -28.04 -9.07 34.40
CA GLN A 676 -28.08 -7.72 33.84
C GLN A 676 -29.36 -7.48 33.04
N GLN A 677 -29.77 -8.46 32.23
CA GLN A 677 -31.01 -8.36 31.45
C GLN A 677 -32.25 -8.24 32.35
N ARG A 678 -32.31 -9.00 33.46
CA ARG A 678 -33.38 -8.84 34.46
C ARG A 678 -33.35 -7.45 35.10
N GLN A 679 -32.18 -6.91 35.38
CA GLN A 679 -32.03 -5.55 35.93
C GLN A 679 -32.55 -4.49 34.95
N HIS A 680 -32.18 -4.55 33.67
CA HIS A 680 -32.69 -3.61 32.67
C HIS A 680 -34.21 -3.69 32.52
N LEU A 681 -34.78 -4.90 32.51
CA LEU A 681 -36.23 -5.10 32.46
C LEU A 681 -36.94 -4.55 33.71
N ALA A 682 -36.33 -4.70 34.89
CA ALA A 682 -36.85 -4.17 36.14
C ALA A 682 -36.82 -2.64 36.19
N LEU A 683 -35.73 -2.01 35.72
CA LEU A 683 -35.62 -0.55 35.62
C LEU A 683 -36.72 0.05 34.75
N LEU A 684 -36.95 -0.52 33.56
CA LEU A 684 -38.04 -0.06 32.69
C LEU A 684 -39.43 -0.28 33.31
N ALA A 685 -39.65 -1.41 34.02
CA ALA A 685 -40.90 -1.67 34.73
C ALA A 685 -41.15 -0.67 35.87
N GLN A 686 -40.08 -0.26 36.56
CA GLN A 686 -40.13 0.69 37.66
C GLN A 686 -40.49 2.10 37.16
N SER A 687 -39.87 2.52 36.05
CA SER A 687 -40.14 3.83 35.44
C SER A 687 -41.51 3.89 34.76
N TYR A 688 -42.01 2.78 34.21
CA TYR A 688 -43.25 2.73 33.41
C TYR A 688 -44.18 1.61 33.88
N LYS A 689 -44.98 1.89 34.91
CA LYS A 689 -45.78 0.89 35.63
C LYS A 689 -46.86 0.17 34.80
N TRP A 690 -47.25 0.69 33.65
CA TRP A 690 -48.26 0.08 32.77
C TRP A 690 -47.66 -0.89 31.74
N LEU A 691 -46.32 -0.96 31.62
CA LEU A 691 -45.65 -1.81 30.63
C LEU A 691 -45.90 -3.30 30.85
N LYS A 692 -46.03 -4.04 29.75
CA LYS A 692 -46.18 -5.50 29.74
C LYS A 692 -45.07 -6.14 28.91
N ALA A 693 -44.29 -7.02 29.53
CA ALA A 693 -43.19 -7.72 28.89
C ALA A 693 -43.66 -8.83 27.90
N PRO A 694 -42.92 -9.09 26.80
CA PRO A 694 -41.83 -8.28 26.24
C PRO A 694 -42.23 -6.83 25.90
N TYR A 695 -41.34 -5.88 26.22
CA TYR A 695 -41.60 -4.45 26.08
C TYR A 695 -41.46 -3.98 24.63
N ILE A 696 -42.43 -3.17 24.20
CA ILE A 696 -42.56 -2.66 22.84
C ILE A 696 -42.68 -1.15 22.93
N ILE A 697 -41.86 -0.45 22.14
CA ILE A 697 -41.81 1.01 22.09
C ILE A 697 -42.32 1.48 20.72
N GLY A 698 -43.21 2.46 20.70
CA GLY A 698 -43.59 3.18 19.48
C GLY A 698 -42.61 4.33 19.24
N ALA A 699 -41.87 4.32 18.13
CA ALA A 699 -40.82 5.31 17.88
C ALA A 699 -41.40 6.72 17.57
N PRO A 700 -40.70 7.81 17.95
CA PRO A 700 -41.13 9.18 17.66
C PRO A 700 -40.96 9.52 16.18
N MET A 701 -41.98 9.24 15.37
CA MET A 701 -41.99 9.55 13.94
C MET A 701 -42.51 10.97 13.71
N ARG A 702 -41.61 11.89 13.31
CA ARG A 702 -41.92 13.33 13.10
C ARG A 702 -43.25 13.51 12.37
N VAL A 703 -44.17 14.27 12.98
CA VAL A 703 -45.58 14.49 12.55
C VAL A 703 -46.48 13.25 12.58
N LEU A 704 -46.00 12.09 12.16
CA LEU A 704 -46.79 10.88 11.93
C LEU A 704 -47.27 10.23 13.24
N ALA A 705 -46.42 10.23 14.27
CA ALA A 705 -46.75 9.67 15.59
C ALA A 705 -47.46 10.72 16.45
N GLY A 706 -48.79 10.83 16.27
CA GLY A 706 -49.65 11.72 17.05
C GLY A 706 -50.07 11.18 18.42
N PRO A 707 -50.81 11.98 19.20
CA PRO A 707 -51.37 11.63 20.51
C PRO A 707 -52.21 10.36 20.51
N GLU A 708 -53.08 10.18 19.50
CA GLU A 708 -53.93 9.00 19.37
C GLU A 708 -53.10 7.72 19.30
N LEU A 709 -52.07 7.70 18.44
CA LEU A 709 -51.15 6.56 18.32
C LEU A 709 -50.34 6.32 19.60
N ALA A 710 -49.73 7.38 20.14
CA ALA A 710 -48.84 7.26 21.30
C ALA A 710 -49.60 6.75 22.54
N VAL A 711 -50.80 7.29 22.79
CA VAL A 711 -51.63 6.87 23.92
C VAL A 711 -52.16 5.44 23.72
N GLU A 712 -52.53 5.04 22.50
CA GLU A 712 -53.02 3.69 22.24
C GLU A 712 -51.94 2.62 22.45
N ILE A 713 -50.69 2.90 22.01
CA ILE A 713 -49.54 2.03 22.28
C ILE A 713 -49.32 1.90 23.80
N SER A 714 -49.36 3.02 24.53
CA SER A 714 -49.22 3.03 25.98
C SER A 714 -50.36 2.26 26.69
N ALA A 715 -51.61 2.48 26.31
CA ALA A 715 -52.79 1.81 26.86
C ALA A 715 -52.76 0.28 26.58
N SER A 716 -52.06 -0.13 25.53
CA SER A 716 -51.85 -1.53 25.15
C SER A 716 -50.66 -2.20 25.87
N GLY A 717 -50.05 -1.50 26.84
CA GLY A 717 -48.92 -1.97 27.64
C GLY A 717 -47.57 -1.87 26.94
N GLY A 718 -47.46 -1.05 25.89
CA GLY A 718 -46.19 -0.56 25.35
C GLY A 718 -45.87 0.85 25.88
N LEU A 719 -44.90 1.53 25.26
CA LEU A 719 -44.64 2.95 25.50
C LEU A 719 -44.68 3.68 24.15
N GLY A 720 -45.68 4.53 23.94
CA GLY A 720 -45.75 5.35 22.73
C GLY A 720 -44.99 6.66 22.88
N PHE A 721 -44.26 7.07 21.85
CA PHE A 721 -43.66 8.40 21.75
C PHE A 721 -44.37 9.26 20.70
N LEU A 722 -44.66 10.50 21.07
CA LEU A 722 -45.04 11.55 20.15
C LEU A 722 -43.86 11.92 19.24
N GLY A 723 -44.11 12.04 17.95
CA GLY A 723 -43.14 12.56 17.01
C GLY A 723 -42.95 14.07 17.17
N PRO A 724 -41.76 14.62 16.87
CA PRO A 724 -41.57 16.07 16.85
C PRO A 724 -42.58 16.72 15.89
N PRO A 725 -43.27 17.80 16.29
CA PRO A 725 -44.16 18.55 15.40
C PRO A 725 -43.36 19.35 14.35
N LEU A 726 -44.05 19.95 13.38
CA LEU A 726 -43.41 20.88 12.44
C LEU A 726 -42.91 22.15 13.13
N LYS A 727 -43.70 22.72 14.04
CA LYS A 727 -43.32 23.83 14.91
C LYS A 727 -43.23 23.32 16.34
N THR A 728 -42.10 23.55 17.02
CA THR A 728 -41.86 23.07 18.39
C THR A 728 -42.98 23.46 19.37
N ALA A 729 -43.58 24.64 19.21
CA ALA A 729 -44.67 25.10 20.07
C ALA A 729 -45.92 24.19 20.04
N ASP A 730 -46.17 23.51 18.92
CA ASP A 730 -47.32 22.61 18.76
C ASP A 730 -47.18 21.34 19.62
N ALA A 731 -45.97 21.06 20.16
CA ALA A 731 -45.76 19.93 21.06
C ALA A 731 -46.61 20.06 22.33
N ALA A 732 -46.85 21.29 22.81
CA ALA A 732 -47.74 21.54 23.95
C ALA A 732 -49.18 21.11 23.66
N ILE A 733 -49.65 21.31 22.42
CA ILE A 733 -51.00 20.95 21.97
C ILE A 733 -51.13 19.42 21.93
N ASP A 734 -50.15 18.74 21.32
CA ASP A 734 -50.15 17.28 21.24
C ASP A 734 -50.03 16.63 22.63
N LEU A 735 -49.23 17.21 23.54
CA LEU A 735 -49.13 16.74 24.93
C LEU A 735 -50.41 16.99 25.72
N ALA A 736 -51.09 18.13 25.54
CA ALA A 736 -52.39 18.39 26.15
C ALA A 736 -53.44 17.37 25.69
N ARG A 737 -53.47 17.08 24.39
CA ARG A 737 -54.35 16.06 23.81
C ARG A 737 -54.01 14.66 24.34
N ALA A 738 -52.73 14.29 24.41
CA ALA A 738 -52.29 13.02 24.95
C ALA A 738 -52.68 12.87 26.44
N SER A 739 -52.56 13.94 27.22
CA SER A 739 -52.99 14.00 28.62
C SER A 739 -54.51 13.77 28.77
N GLN A 740 -55.31 14.39 27.90
CA GLN A 740 -56.77 14.18 27.87
C GLN A 740 -57.11 12.71 27.55
N LEU A 741 -56.49 12.15 26.50
CA LEU A 741 -56.72 10.76 26.09
C LEU A 741 -56.27 9.77 27.16
N ALA A 742 -55.13 10.03 27.81
CA ALA A 742 -54.62 9.18 28.89
C ALA A 742 -55.56 9.17 30.12
N ARG A 743 -56.16 10.31 30.47
CA ARG A 743 -57.18 10.41 31.55
C ARG A 743 -58.45 9.62 31.22
N ALA A 744 -58.82 9.55 29.94
CA ALA A 744 -59.97 8.76 29.49
C ALA A 744 -59.68 7.26 29.39
N SER A 745 -58.41 6.84 29.49
CA SER A 745 -58.01 5.43 29.40
C SER A 745 -58.03 4.76 30.78
N PRO A 746 -58.85 3.71 30.99
CA PRO A 746 -58.92 3.00 32.27
C PRO A 746 -57.59 2.42 32.75
N ARG A 747 -56.67 2.14 31.81
CA ARG A 747 -55.34 1.57 32.10
C ARG A 747 -54.30 2.61 32.46
N LEU A 748 -54.44 3.85 31.99
CA LEU A 748 -53.44 4.91 32.16
C LEU A 748 -53.87 5.99 33.17
N GLN A 749 -55.17 6.12 33.45
CA GLN A 749 -55.72 7.10 34.40
C GLN A 749 -55.11 7.04 35.81
N ASN A 750 -54.56 5.88 36.20
CA ASN A 750 -53.90 5.69 37.50
C ASN A 750 -52.37 5.97 37.46
N HIS A 751 -51.85 6.45 36.32
CA HIS A 751 -50.43 6.66 36.06
C HIS A 751 -50.16 8.07 35.48
N LEU A 752 -50.72 9.09 36.12
CA LEU A 752 -50.74 10.48 35.61
C LEU A 752 -49.74 11.44 36.30
N ALA A 753 -48.71 10.91 36.98
CA ALA A 753 -47.65 11.75 37.57
C ALA A 753 -46.91 12.59 36.50
N THR A 754 -46.83 12.04 35.29
CA THR A 754 -46.48 12.68 34.03
C THR A 754 -47.47 12.19 32.98
N VAL A 755 -47.49 12.79 31.78
CA VAL A 755 -48.27 12.23 30.68
C VAL A 755 -47.67 10.86 30.31
N PRO A 756 -48.45 9.76 30.28
CA PRO A 756 -47.93 8.38 30.10
C PRO A 756 -47.59 8.05 28.63
N VAL A 757 -46.97 9.01 27.95
CA VAL A 757 -46.34 8.90 26.63
C VAL A 757 -45.01 9.63 26.68
N GLY A 758 -44.09 9.27 25.79
CA GLY A 758 -42.88 10.04 25.55
C GLY A 758 -43.05 11.07 24.43
N ILE A 759 -42.03 11.91 24.22
CA ILE A 759 -41.95 12.80 23.05
C ILE A 759 -40.52 12.85 22.50
N GLY A 760 -40.37 12.89 21.17
CA GLY A 760 -39.07 13.02 20.51
C GLY A 760 -38.72 14.45 20.10
N PHE A 761 -37.43 14.81 20.22
CA PHE A 761 -36.88 16.05 19.69
C PHE A 761 -35.66 15.80 18.79
N GLN A 762 -35.59 16.55 17.69
CA GLN A 762 -34.45 16.60 16.80
C GLN A 762 -33.58 17.79 17.21
N THR A 763 -32.53 17.55 18.00
CA THR A 763 -31.84 18.64 18.71
C THR A 763 -31.12 19.59 17.75
N TRP A 764 -30.75 19.13 16.55
CA TRP A 764 -30.20 20.01 15.52
C TRP A 764 -31.15 21.10 15.02
N THR A 765 -32.47 20.93 15.15
CA THR A 765 -33.45 21.91 14.64
C THR A 765 -34.37 22.46 15.72
N THR A 766 -34.50 21.77 16.85
CA THR A 766 -35.32 22.23 17.97
C THR A 766 -34.46 23.08 18.90
N ALA A 767 -34.87 24.32 19.17
CA ALA A 767 -34.24 25.13 20.21
C ALA A 767 -34.64 24.62 21.60
N LEU A 768 -33.66 24.37 22.47
CA LEU A 768 -33.88 23.86 23.83
C LEU A 768 -34.90 24.70 24.64
N PRO A 769 -34.83 26.05 24.68
CA PRO A 769 -35.82 26.84 25.42
C PRO A 769 -37.27 26.61 24.95
N ALA A 770 -37.48 26.54 23.64
CA ALA A 770 -38.80 26.30 23.06
C ALA A 770 -39.33 24.89 23.40
N ALA A 771 -38.45 23.90 23.48
CA ALA A 771 -38.82 22.57 23.95
C ALA A 771 -39.21 22.60 25.44
N LEU A 772 -38.42 23.24 26.30
CA LEU A 772 -38.73 23.36 27.73
C LEU A 772 -40.07 24.06 27.97
N ASP A 773 -40.36 25.13 27.22
CA ASP A 773 -41.63 25.85 27.30
C ASP A 773 -42.82 24.96 26.92
N ALA A 774 -42.69 24.17 25.85
CA ALA A 774 -43.75 23.26 25.41
C ALA A 774 -44.03 22.11 26.38
N LEU A 775 -43.01 21.65 27.12
CA LEU A 775 -43.12 20.56 28.09
C LEU A 775 -43.66 21.02 29.45
N ARG A 776 -43.54 22.31 29.79
CA ARG A 776 -43.78 22.84 31.15
C ARG A 776 -45.18 22.54 31.71
N GLN A 777 -46.22 22.62 30.87
CA GLN A 777 -47.61 22.44 31.33
C GLN A 777 -48.01 20.97 31.45
N HIS A 778 -47.46 20.12 30.58
CA HIS A 778 -47.82 18.70 30.46
C HIS A 778 -46.54 17.87 30.28
N PRO A 779 -45.73 17.69 31.34
CA PRO A 779 -44.47 16.99 31.24
C PRO A 779 -44.73 15.51 30.87
N PRO A 780 -44.10 14.99 29.80
CA PRO A 780 -44.20 13.59 29.40
C PRO A 780 -43.38 12.70 30.34
N CYS A 781 -43.66 11.40 30.32
CA CYS A 781 -42.90 10.43 31.11
C CYS A 781 -41.49 10.19 30.56
N ALA A 782 -41.25 10.50 29.28
CA ALA A 782 -39.94 10.39 28.66
C ALA A 782 -39.70 11.41 27.54
N VAL A 783 -38.45 11.84 27.36
CA VAL A 783 -37.99 12.64 26.22
C VAL A 783 -36.93 11.87 25.46
N TRP A 784 -37.10 11.76 24.14
CA TRP A 784 -36.19 11.05 23.24
C TRP A 784 -35.41 12.05 22.38
N LEU A 785 -34.10 12.11 22.58
CA LEU A 785 -33.20 13.04 21.90
C LEU A 785 -32.49 12.36 20.73
N PHE A 786 -32.44 13.06 19.60
CA PHE A 786 -31.80 12.56 18.38
C PHE A 786 -31.13 13.68 17.58
N ALA A 787 -30.04 13.30 16.89
CA ALA A 787 -29.28 14.11 15.95
C ALA A 787 -28.77 15.46 16.52
N PRO A 788 -27.79 15.44 17.44
CA PRO A 788 -27.10 16.65 17.89
C PRO A 788 -26.16 17.21 16.82
N ARG A 789 -26.01 18.54 16.78
CA ARG A 789 -25.01 19.21 15.92
C ARG A 789 -23.62 19.17 16.55
N ARG A 790 -23.55 19.33 17.87
CA ARG A 790 -22.27 19.38 18.60
C ARG A 790 -21.91 18.07 19.30
N GLY A 791 -22.61 16.98 19.00
CA GLY A 791 -22.38 15.67 19.61
C GLY A 791 -22.80 15.60 21.09
N GLN A 792 -22.06 14.83 21.89
CA GLN A 792 -22.40 14.57 23.30
C GLN A 792 -22.57 15.82 24.19
N PRO A 793 -21.75 16.89 24.08
CA PRO A 793 -21.93 18.08 24.90
C PRO A 793 -23.32 18.74 24.76
N GLU A 794 -23.89 18.74 23.55
CA GLU A 794 -25.25 19.24 23.34
C GLU A 794 -26.28 18.35 24.05
N LEU A 795 -26.12 17.03 23.97
CA LEU A 795 -27.00 16.09 24.66
C LEU A 795 -26.92 16.24 26.18
N ASP A 796 -25.75 16.57 26.72
CA ASP A 796 -25.55 16.84 28.15
C ASP A 796 -26.30 18.12 28.58
N GLU A 797 -26.19 19.20 27.79
CA GLU A 797 -26.94 20.45 28.01
C GLU A 797 -28.46 20.19 28.04
N TRP A 798 -28.97 19.42 27.08
CA TRP A 798 -30.37 19.00 27.03
C TRP A 798 -30.74 18.16 28.25
N THR A 799 -29.90 17.20 28.63
CA THR A 799 -30.18 16.27 29.73
C THR A 799 -30.29 17.01 31.06
N VAL A 800 -29.35 17.93 31.33
CA VAL A 800 -29.36 18.76 32.54
C VAL A 800 -30.61 19.63 32.61
N ALA A 801 -30.95 20.33 31.52
CA ALA A 801 -32.10 21.23 31.49
C ALA A 801 -33.44 20.49 31.63
N LEU A 802 -33.58 19.33 30.99
CA LEU A 802 -34.77 18.48 31.09
C LEU A 802 -34.97 17.92 32.50
N ARG A 803 -33.90 17.47 33.16
CA ARG A 803 -33.97 17.02 34.57
C ARG A 803 -34.35 18.14 35.53
N GLN A 804 -33.90 19.37 35.27
CA GLN A 804 -34.28 20.55 36.06
C GLN A 804 -35.76 20.90 35.89
N LEU A 805 -36.33 20.71 34.69
CA LEU A 805 -37.75 20.98 34.42
C LEU A 805 -38.66 19.98 35.14
N ALA A 806 -38.36 18.69 35.05
CA ALA A 806 -39.17 17.63 35.67
C ALA A 806 -38.28 16.43 36.05
N PRO A 807 -37.90 16.26 37.34
CA PRO A 807 -37.01 15.18 37.77
C PRO A 807 -37.53 13.76 37.51
N ALA A 808 -38.85 13.59 37.40
CA ALA A 808 -39.48 12.30 37.12
C ALA A 808 -39.48 11.92 35.62
N MET A 809 -39.06 12.83 34.74
CA MET A 809 -38.99 12.61 33.31
C MET A 809 -37.74 11.81 32.95
N GLN A 810 -37.92 10.73 32.21
CA GLN A 810 -36.81 9.89 31.76
C GLN A 810 -36.23 10.41 30.44
N ILE A 811 -34.92 10.30 30.26
CA ILE A 811 -34.20 10.87 29.11
C ILE A 811 -33.59 9.74 28.31
N TRP A 812 -34.03 9.65 27.06
CA TRP A 812 -33.65 8.62 26.10
C TRP A 812 -32.75 9.26 25.04
N ILE A 813 -31.59 8.68 24.79
CA ILE A 813 -30.67 9.15 23.75
C ILE A 813 -30.54 8.08 22.68
N GLN A 814 -30.77 8.48 21.42
CA GLN A 814 -30.57 7.60 20.28
C GLN A 814 -29.19 7.75 19.67
N VAL A 815 -28.53 6.61 19.49
CA VAL A 815 -27.17 6.47 18.96
C VAL A 815 -27.14 5.44 17.83
N GLY A 816 -26.20 5.58 16.90
CA GLY A 816 -26.04 4.65 15.76
C GLY A 816 -24.66 4.02 15.64
N THR A 817 -23.76 4.29 16.59
CA THR A 817 -22.40 3.76 16.62
C THR A 817 -21.98 3.38 18.04
N LEU A 818 -21.02 2.47 18.17
CA LEU A 818 -20.41 2.12 19.47
C LEU A 818 -19.84 3.35 20.18
N ARG A 819 -19.15 4.22 19.43
CA ARG A 819 -18.50 5.42 19.98
C ARG A 819 -19.52 6.36 20.63
N GLU A 820 -20.65 6.59 19.97
CA GLU A 820 -21.73 7.42 20.53
C GLU A 820 -22.35 6.76 21.78
N ALA A 821 -22.56 5.44 21.76
CA ALA A 821 -23.11 4.71 22.91
C ALA A 821 -22.20 4.80 24.15
N VAL A 822 -20.89 4.58 23.97
CA VAL A 822 -19.90 4.68 25.05
C VAL A 822 -19.78 6.11 25.56
N ALA A 823 -19.77 7.11 24.66
CA ALA A 823 -19.72 8.52 25.06
C ALA A 823 -20.94 8.94 25.88
N ALA A 824 -22.14 8.51 25.48
CA ALA A 824 -23.37 8.80 26.21
C ALA A 824 -23.42 8.08 27.57
N ALA A 825 -22.97 6.82 27.63
CA ALA A 825 -22.92 6.05 28.87
C ALA A 825 -21.90 6.59 29.88
N ALA A 826 -20.77 7.14 29.40
CA ALA A 826 -19.71 7.69 30.22
C ALA A 826 -19.87 9.19 30.52
N SER A 827 -20.95 9.83 30.06
CA SER A 827 -21.21 11.26 30.28
C SER A 827 -21.39 11.57 31.77
N ALA A 828 -21.04 12.80 32.17
CA ALA A 828 -21.35 13.35 33.49
C ALA A 828 -22.86 13.48 33.75
N SER A 829 -23.67 13.51 32.69
CA SER A 829 -25.13 13.49 32.73
C SER A 829 -25.64 12.36 31.84
N PRO A 830 -25.48 11.08 32.27
CA PRO A 830 -25.82 9.94 31.44
C PRO A 830 -27.35 9.86 31.23
N PRO A 831 -27.81 9.33 30.09
CA PRO A 831 -29.23 9.11 29.85
C PRO A 831 -29.79 7.99 30.73
N ASP A 832 -31.09 7.97 30.89
CA ASP A 832 -31.79 6.89 31.60
C ASP A 832 -31.99 5.66 30.70
N VAL A 833 -32.01 5.86 29.36
CA VAL A 833 -32.11 4.79 28.35
C VAL A 833 -31.28 5.14 27.12
N LEU A 834 -30.58 4.14 26.57
CA LEU A 834 -29.93 4.25 25.26
C LEU A 834 -30.74 3.53 24.18
N VAL A 835 -31.03 4.23 23.09
CA VAL A 835 -31.68 3.64 21.91
C VAL A 835 -30.66 3.38 20.83
N ILE A 836 -30.44 2.10 20.52
CA ILE A 836 -29.45 1.65 19.54
C ILE A 836 -30.13 1.50 18.18
N GLN A 837 -29.87 2.45 17.28
CA GLN A 837 -30.46 2.47 15.94
C GLN A 837 -29.55 1.78 14.92
N GLY A 838 -30.00 0.65 14.38
CA GLY A 838 -29.34 -0.01 13.27
C GLY A 838 -29.54 0.68 11.92
N ALA A 839 -28.66 0.40 10.96
CA ALA A 839 -28.67 0.94 9.60
C ALA A 839 -29.94 0.60 8.79
N GLU A 840 -30.73 -0.36 9.25
CA GLU A 840 -32.02 -0.79 8.70
C GLU A 840 -33.17 0.14 9.06
N ALA A 841 -32.99 1.03 10.04
CA ALA A 841 -34.03 1.97 10.48
C ALA A 841 -34.46 2.93 9.37
N GLY A 842 -35.76 3.24 9.35
CA GLY A 842 -36.36 4.20 8.43
C GLY A 842 -36.14 5.65 8.87
N GLY A 843 -36.21 6.58 7.92
CA GLY A 843 -35.91 7.97 8.20
C GLY A 843 -34.44 8.19 8.56
N HIS A 844 -34.15 9.31 9.22
CA HIS A 844 -32.78 9.75 9.51
C HIS A 844 -32.05 8.79 10.45
N GLY A 845 -30.83 8.44 10.06
CA GLY A 845 -29.87 7.62 10.80
C GLY A 845 -28.48 7.79 10.17
N ARG A 846 -27.47 7.07 10.69
CA ARG A 846 -26.06 7.22 10.26
C ARG A 846 -25.90 7.06 8.74
N ALA A 847 -25.27 8.05 8.10
CA ALA A 847 -25.16 8.15 6.65
C ALA A 847 -24.10 7.23 6.05
N HIS A 848 -22.95 7.08 6.74
CA HIS A 848 -21.75 6.43 6.18
C HIS A 848 -21.16 5.32 7.06
N ASP A 849 -21.39 5.37 8.37
CA ASP A 849 -20.78 4.50 9.39
C ASP A 849 -21.83 3.76 10.24
N GLY A 850 -23.07 3.68 9.77
CA GLY A 850 -24.13 2.91 10.42
C GLY A 850 -23.92 1.42 10.23
N LEU A 851 -23.97 0.67 11.32
CA LEU A 851 -23.93 -0.79 11.33
C LEU A 851 -25.34 -1.40 11.40
N GLY A 852 -25.50 -2.61 10.89
CA GLY A 852 -26.75 -3.35 11.05
C GLY A 852 -27.02 -3.68 12.52
N LEU A 853 -28.29 -3.65 12.94
CA LEU A 853 -28.66 -3.79 14.35
C LEU A 853 -28.12 -5.08 14.98
N GLN A 854 -28.11 -6.18 14.22
CA GLN A 854 -27.64 -7.49 14.71
C GLN A 854 -26.16 -7.49 15.07
N ALA A 855 -25.34 -6.72 14.36
CA ALA A 855 -23.91 -6.59 14.62
C ALA A 855 -23.62 -5.51 15.69
N LEU A 856 -24.34 -4.38 15.63
CA LEU A 856 -24.11 -3.24 16.51
C LEU A 856 -24.53 -3.52 17.96
N LEU A 857 -25.68 -4.17 18.15
CA LEU A 857 -26.32 -4.26 19.46
C LEU A 857 -25.52 -5.08 20.50
N PRO A 858 -24.94 -6.27 20.18
CA PRO A 858 -24.13 -7.02 21.13
C PRO A 858 -22.87 -6.28 21.56
N GLU A 859 -22.20 -5.63 20.60
CA GLU A 859 -20.97 -4.87 20.87
C GLU A 859 -21.24 -3.69 21.80
N VAL A 860 -22.34 -2.97 21.59
CA VAL A 860 -22.78 -1.92 22.50
C VAL A 860 -23.16 -2.47 23.86
N ALA A 861 -23.91 -3.58 23.92
CA ALA A 861 -24.33 -4.22 25.17
C ALA A 861 -23.14 -4.61 26.05
N ASP A 862 -22.08 -5.13 25.44
CA ASP A 862 -20.85 -5.49 26.16
C ASP A 862 -20.06 -4.25 26.60
N ALA A 863 -19.90 -3.25 25.75
CA ALA A 863 -19.14 -2.05 26.06
C ALA A 863 -19.80 -1.13 27.10
N THR A 864 -21.13 -1.05 27.11
CA THR A 864 -21.88 -0.22 28.08
C THR A 864 -22.31 -1.00 29.31
N ARG A 865 -21.88 -2.27 29.46
CA ARG A 865 -22.31 -3.17 30.54
C ARG A 865 -22.19 -2.55 31.93
N GLY A 866 -21.05 -1.92 32.22
CA GLY A 866 -20.77 -1.30 33.53
C GLY A 866 -21.64 -0.09 33.87
N SER A 867 -22.37 0.48 32.91
CA SER A 867 -23.23 1.64 33.15
C SER A 867 -24.59 1.28 33.77
N GLY A 868 -25.05 0.03 33.59
CA GLY A 868 -26.40 -0.39 34.00
C GLY A 868 -27.55 0.26 33.23
N ILE A 869 -27.27 1.03 32.17
CA ILE A 869 -28.28 1.74 31.38
C ILE A 869 -29.04 0.73 30.49
N PRO A 870 -30.38 0.67 30.56
CA PRO A 870 -31.19 -0.17 29.68
C PRO A 870 -31.00 0.21 28.20
N LEU A 871 -30.87 -0.82 27.36
CA LEU A 871 -30.75 -0.68 25.91
C LEU A 871 -32.09 -0.96 25.22
N VAL A 872 -32.48 -0.10 24.28
CA VAL A 872 -33.64 -0.31 23.40
C VAL A 872 -33.16 -0.44 21.97
N ALA A 873 -33.54 -1.52 21.31
CA ALA A 873 -33.15 -1.77 19.93
C ALA A 873 -34.11 -1.07 18.95
N ALA A 874 -33.59 -0.42 17.92
CA ALA A 874 -34.39 0.23 16.88
C ALA A 874 -33.83 -0.06 15.48
N GLY A 875 -34.72 -0.32 14.51
CA GLY A 875 -34.36 -0.65 13.14
C GLY A 875 -34.55 -2.14 12.83
N GLY A 876 -35.24 -2.46 11.73
CA GLY A 876 -35.52 -3.85 11.34
C GLY A 876 -36.61 -4.57 12.16
N ILE A 877 -37.14 -3.98 13.23
CA ILE A 877 -38.18 -4.60 14.09
C ILE A 877 -39.57 -4.24 13.58
N ALA A 878 -40.30 -5.23 13.06
CA ALA A 878 -41.67 -5.06 12.54
C ALA A 878 -42.69 -6.07 13.08
N ASP A 879 -42.25 -7.18 13.69
CA ASP A 879 -43.07 -8.26 14.23
C ASP A 879 -42.35 -8.97 15.39
N GLY A 880 -42.94 -10.07 15.90
CA GLY A 880 -42.38 -10.78 17.05
C GLY A 880 -41.01 -11.43 16.81
N ARG A 881 -40.62 -11.71 15.57
CA ARG A 881 -39.31 -12.29 15.23
C ARG A 881 -38.21 -11.26 15.42
N GLY A 882 -38.42 -10.05 14.90
CA GLY A 882 -37.48 -8.94 15.11
C GLY A 882 -37.35 -8.57 16.59
N LEU A 883 -38.46 -8.60 17.33
CA LEU A 883 -38.43 -8.35 18.78
C LEU A 883 -37.68 -9.46 19.54
N ALA A 884 -37.94 -10.73 19.23
CA ALA A 884 -37.24 -11.84 19.87
C ALA A 884 -35.72 -11.77 19.62
N ALA A 885 -35.31 -11.51 18.38
CA ALA A 885 -33.90 -11.36 18.02
C ALA A 885 -33.23 -10.21 18.78
N ALA A 886 -33.85 -9.03 18.84
CA ALA A 886 -33.30 -7.89 19.57
C ALA A 886 -33.09 -8.17 21.07
N LEU A 887 -34.05 -8.85 21.71
CA LEU A 887 -33.95 -9.21 23.12
C LEU A 887 -32.86 -10.26 23.35
N SER A 888 -32.70 -11.23 22.45
CA SER A 888 -31.62 -12.22 22.49
C SER A 888 -30.23 -11.61 22.34
N LEU A 889 -30.12 -10.42 21.74
CA LEU A 889 -28.85 -9.70 21.55
C LEU A 889 -28.54 -8.72 22.70
N GLY A 890 -29.38 -8.64 23.74
CA GLY A 890 -29.13 -7.84 24.94
C GLY A 890 -29.93 -6.54 25.06
N ALA A 891 -30.92 -6.28 24.19
CA ALA A 891 -31.85 -5.18 24.39
C ALA A 891 -32.94 -5.52 25.42
N ALA A 892 -33.39 -4.54 26.19
CA ALA A 892 -34.51 -4.68 27.13
C ALA A 892 -35.89 -4.45 26.47
N ALA A 893 -35.94 -3.76 25.34
CA ALA A 893 -37.15 -3.53 24.55
C ALA A 893 -36.82 -3.35 23.06
N GLY A 894 -37.83 -3.53 22.20
CA GLY A 894 -37.74 -3.22 20.76
C GLY A 894 -38.61 -2.02 20.38
N ALA A 895 -38.04 -1.07 19.65
CA ALA A 895 -38.73 0.09 19.11
C ALA A 895 -39.18 -0.13 17.66
N MET A 896 -40.48 0.07 17.42
CA MET A 896 -41.11 -0.08 16.12
C MET A 896 -41.49 1.29 15.56
N GLY A 897 -40.86 1.66 14.44
CA GLY A 897 -41.23 2.83 13.65
C GLY A 897 -42.07 2.43 12.44
N THR A 898 -41.45 1.82 11.43
CA THR A 898 -42.11 1.49 10.15
C THR A 898 -43.38 0.65 10.30
N ARG A 899 -43.44 -0.31 11.22
CA ARG A 899 -44.66 -1.08 11.47
C ARG A 899 -45.83 -0.21 11.95
N MET A 900 -45.53 0.82 12.75
CA MET A 900 -46.52 1.74 13.28
C MET A 900 -47.05 2.70 12.23
N LEU A 901 -46.37 2.93 11.11
CA LEU A 901 -46.91 3.72 9.99
C LEU A 901 -48.22 3.13 9.42
N ALA A 902 -48.40 1.82 9.56
CA ALA A 902 -49.62 1.11 9.19
C ALA A 902 -50.54 0.85 10.41
N ALA A 903 -50.45 1.67 11.46
CA ALA A 903 -51.45 1.71 12.52
C ALA A 903 -52.62 2.64 12.13
N ALA A 904 -53.84 2.27 12.53
CA ALA A 904 -55.06 3.04 12.22
C ALA A 904 -55.03 4.47 12.80
N GLU A 905 -54.32 4.65 13.92
CA GLU A 905 -54.20 5.87 14.71
C GLU A 905 -53.10 6.82 14.20
N THR A 906 -52.32 6.42 13.20
CA THR A 906 -51.21 7.23 12.66
C THR A 906 -51.72 8.41 11.86
N ARG A 907 -51.11 9.59 12.06
CA ARG A 907 -51.37 10.80 11.27
C ARG A 907 -50.65 10.71 9.92
N ILE A 908 -51.17 9.92 9.00
CA ILE A 908 -50.53 9.64 7.70
C ILE A 908 -51.52 9.79 6.55
N SER A 909 -51.07 10.39 5.45
CA SER A 909 -51.84 10.48 4.20
C SER A 909 -52.10 9.08 3.62
N ARG A 910 -53.22 8.92 2.90
CA ARG A 910 -53.58 7.63 2.34
C ARG A 910 -52.54 7.15 1.33
N GLY A 911 -52.07 8.02 0.43
CA GLY A 911 -51.06 7.68 -0.57
C GLY A 911 -49.74 7.20 0.04
N TYR A 912 -49.27 7.85 1.11
CA TYR A 912 -48.09 7.40 1.86
C TYR A 912 -48.35 6.01 2.46
N ARG A 913 -49.46 5.83 3.17
CA ARG A 913 -49.77 4.54 3.81
C ARG A 913 -49.92 3.40 2.80
N ASP A 914 -50.57 3.65 1.68
CA ASP A 914 -50.71 2.66 0.60
C ASP A 914 -49.32 2.29 0.02
N GLU A 915 -48.40 3.26 -0.08
CA GLU A 915 -47.02 3.01 -0.48
C GLU A 915 -46.25 2.16 0.55
N VAL A 916 -46.46 2.37 1.86
CA VAL A 916 -45.86 1.54 2.92
C VAL A 916 -46.29 0.08 2.78
N LEU A 917 -47.55 -0.18 2.42
CA LEU A 917 -48.09 -1.53 2.25
C LEU A 917 -47.69 -2.18 0.92
N ARG A 918 -47.47 -1.37 -0.11
CA ARG A 918 -47.09 -1.83 -1.45
C ARG A 918 -45.64 -2.31 -1.50
N VAL A 919 -44.74 -1.59 -0.83
CA VAL A 919 -43.30 -1.81 -0.97
C VAL A 919 -42.88 -3.15 -0.37
N CYS A 920 -42.26 -3.98 -1.20
CA CYS A 920 -41.67 -5.27 -0.83
C CYS A 920 -40.18 -5.30 -1.20
N ASP A 921 -39.50 -6.42 -0.95
CA ASP A 921 -38.07 -6.62 -1.26
C ASP A 921 -37.08 -5.71 -0.49
N SER A 922 -37.41 -5.38 0.75
CA SER A 922 -36.47 -4.86 1.76
C SER A 922 -35.46 -3.78 1.31
N ALA A 923 -34.15 -4.09 1.32
CA ALA A 923 -33.07 -3.12 1.16
C ALA A 923 -32.88 -2.66 -0.29
N THR A 924 -33.39 -3.39 -1.29
CA THR A 924 -33.30 -2.99 -2.70
C THR A 924 -34.31 -1.89 -3.01
N SER A 925 -35.48 -1.93 -2.36
CA SER A 925 -36.55 -0.94 -2.53
C SER A 925 -36.40 0.31 -1.66
N THR A 926 -35.34 0.40 -0.84
CA THR A 926 -35.08 1.58 0.01
C THR A 926 -33.64 2.06 -0.10
N VAL A 927 -33.44 3.37 -0.02
CA VAL A 927 -32.12 3.99 -0.13
C VAL A 927 -31.92 5.05 0.94
N ARG A 928 -30.66 5.25 1.36
CA ARG A 928 -30.29 6.31 2.31
C ARG A 928 -29.73 7.50 1.53
N THR A 929 -30.42 8.63 1.54
CA THR A 929 -30.10 9.78 0.65
C THR A 929 -30.62 11.11 1.18
N GLN A 930 -29.87 12.20 0.95
CA GLN A 930 -30.33 13.56 1.24
C GLN A 930 -31.29 14.13 0.20
N LEU A 931 -31.44 13.48 -0.96
CA LEU A 931 -32.22 13.99 -2.10
C LEU A 931 -33.60 14.49 -1.66
N TYR A 932 -34.35 13.67 -0.95
CA TYR A 932 -35.71 13.99 -0.52
C TYR A 932 -35.80 15.11 0.53
N ASN A 933 -34.75 15.33 1.32
CA ASN A 933 -34.71 16.50 2.20
C ASN A 933 -34.58 17.77 1.37
N HIS A 934 -33.66 17.77 0.40
CA HIS A 934 -33.43 18.92 -0.47
C HIS A 934 -34.64 19.21 -1.38
N LEU A 935 -35.29 18.18 -1.93
CA LEU A 935 -36.52 18.33 -2.71
C LEU A 935 -37.65 19.00 -1.89
N ARG A 936 -37.70 18.74 -0.58
CA ARG A 936 -38.64 19.37 0.36
C ARG A 936 -38.14 20.70 0.93
N GLY A 937 -37.04 21.24 0.41
CA GLY A 937 -36.44 22.49 0.87
C GLY A 937 -35.82 22.43 2.27
N THR A 938 -35.57 21.23 2.80
CA THR A 938 -34.93 21.04 4.11
C THR A 938 -33.43 20.83 3.92
N TYR A 939 -32.64 21.80 4.40
CA TYR A 939 -31.18 21.79 4.36
C TYR A 939 -30.60 21.90 5.76
N GLY A 940 -29.30 21.60 5.91
CA GLY A 940 -28.57 21.81 7.17
C GLY A 940 -28.72 20.69 8.21
N TRP A 941 -29.19 19.51 7.81
CA TRP A 941 -28.99 18.29 8.60
C TRP A 941 -27.49 18.09 8.85
N PRO A 942 -27.05 17.64 10.04
CA PRO A 942 -25.66 17.27 10.26
C PRO A 942 -25.25 16.17 9.27
N ASP A 943 -24.04 16.28 8.73
CA ASP A 943 -23.53 15.43 7.64
C ASP A 943 -23.55 13.93 7.99
N GLU A 944 -23.51 13.61 9.29
CA GLU A 944 -23.55 12.26 9.78
C GLU A 944 -24.91 11.56 9.59
N PHE A 945 -26.00 12.30 9.33
CA PHE A 945 -27.35 11.74 9.30
C PHE A 945 -28.01 11.90 7.93
N ALA A 946 -28.42 10.79 7.33
CA ALA A 946 -29.21 10.77 6.09
C ALA A 946 -30.45 9.88 6.25
N PRO A 947 -31.60 10.27 5.67
CA PRO A 947 -32.82 9.49 5.78
C PRO A 947 -32.83 8.28 4.87
N ARG A 948 -33.39 7.17 5.36
CA ARG A 948 -33.80 6.03 4.54
C ARG A 948 -35.24 6.23 4.05
N THR A 949 -35.42 6.11 2.73
CA THR A 949 -36.69 6.28 2.03
C THR A 949 -36.91 5.17 1.01
N VAL A 950 -38.16 4.97 0.59
CA VAL A 950 -38.48 4.16 -0.59
C VAL A 950 -37.86 4.77 -1.84
N VAL A 951 -37.37 3.92 -2.75
CA VAL A 951 -36.95 4.30 -4.10
C VAL A 951 -38.18 4.59 -4.96
N ASN A 952 -38.26 5.78 -5.54
CA ASN A 952 -39.32 6.19 -6.45
C ASN A 952 -38.75 6.87 -7.71
N ARG A 953 -39.62 7.49 -8.51
CA ARG A 953 -39.23 8.16 -9.77
C ARG A 953 -38.15 9.21 -9.58
N SER A 954 -38.25 10.03 -8.54
CA SER A 954 -37.28 11.11 -8.25
C SER A 954 -35.88 10.58 -7.98
N TRP A 955 -35.74 9.42 -7.31
CA TRP A 955 -34.44 8.80 -7.05
C TRP A 955 -33.85 8.18 -8.32
N THR A 956 -34.69 7.48 -9.09
CA THR A 956 -34.26 6.84 -10.35
C THR A 956 -33.70 7.89 -11.32
N GLU A 957 -34.44 8.98 -11.54
CA GLU A 957 -34.00 10.08 -12.42
C GLU A 957 -32.78 10.82 -11.87
N HIS A 958 -32.62 10.90 -10.55
CA HIS A 958 -31.40 11.43 -9.94
C HIS A 958 -30.18 10.57 -10.27
N CYS A 959 -30.29 9.24 -10.20
CA CYS A 959 -29.21 8.32 -10.60
C CYS A 959 -28.91 8.38 -12.10
N GLU A 960 -29.91 8.68 -12.93
CA GLU A 960 -29.76 8.91 -14.38
C GLU A 960 -29.14 10.27 -14.72
N GLY A 961 -28.89 11.12 -13.71
CA GLY A 961 -28.22 12.41 -13.88
C GLY A 961 -29.15 13.58 -14.23
N VAL A 962 -30.46 13.46 -13.97
CA VAL A 962 -31.40 14.57 -14.16
C VAL A 962 -31.02 15.73 -13.22
N PRO A 963 -30.92 16.98 -13.73
CA PRO A 963 -30.56 18.13 -12.91
C PRO A 963 -31.51 18.36 -11.74
N PHE A 964 -30.96 18.74 -10.58
CA PHE A 964 -31.71 18.92 -9.33
C PHE A 964 -32.89 19.89 -9.47
N GLU A 965 -32.72 21.02 -10.16
CA GLU A 965 -33.80 22.01 -10.34
C GLU A 965 -35.02 21.42 -11.07
N ARG A 966 -34.77 20.50 -12.01
CA ARG A 966 -35.86 19.80 -12.71
C ARG A 966 -36.55 18.81 -11.78
N LEU A 967 -35.79 18.07 -10.98
CA LEU A 967 -36.35 17.15 -9.97
C LEU A 967 -37.18 17.92 -8.93
N LYS A 968 -36.73 19.10 -8.51
CA LYS A 968 -37.43 19.97 -7.58
C LYS A 968 -38.78 20.42 -8.12
N ALA A 969 -38.82 20.93 -9.35
CA ALA A 969 -40.08 21.34 -9.99
C ALA A 969 -41.09 20.19 -10.10
N LEU A 970 -40.62 19.00 -10.51
CA LEU A 970 -41.45 17.80 -10.64
C LEU A 970 -41.93 17.25 -9.28
N HIS A 971 -41.10 17.38 -8.25
CA HIS A 971 -41.50 17.04 -6.89
C HIS A 971 -42.59 17.99 -6.38
N ASP A 972 -42.49 19.29 -6.65
CA ASP A 972 -43.47 20.28 -6.21
C ASP A 972 -44.82 20.09 -6.91
N GLU A 973 -44.82 19.81 -8.21
CA GLU A 973 -46.02 19.43 -8.96
C GLU A 973 -46.69 18.18 -8.36
N ALA A 974 -45.89 17.15 -8.02
CA ALA A 974 -46.41 15.95 -7.38
C ALA A 974 -46.96 16.20 -5.97
N ALA A 975 -46.47 17.23 -5.26
CA ALA A 975 -46.99 17.60 -3.95
C ALA A 975 -48.40 18.22 -4.04
N GLU A 976 -48.70 18.92 -5.13
CA GLU A 976 -50.03 19.48 -5.41
C GLU A 976 -51.05 18.39 -5.79
N ALA A 977 -50.57 17.26 -6.33
CA ALA A 977 -51.40 16.11 -6.71
C ALA A 977 -51.96 15.29 -5.53
N GLY A 978 -51.64 15.65 -4.27
CA GLY A 978 -52.14 14.98 -3.07
C GLY A 978 -51.68 13.53 -2.96
N ASP A 979 -52.61 12.60 -2.71
CA ASP A 979 -52.28 11.18 -2.51
C ASP A 979 -51.62 10.51 -3.74
N ALA A 980 -51.85 11.04 -4.96
CA ALA A 980 -51.24 10.54 -6.19
C ALA A 980 -49.73 10.85 -6.31
N GLY A 981 -49.17 11.69 -5.41
CA GLY A 981 -47.75 12.00 -5.36
C GLY A 981 -46.87 10.84 -4.86
N TRP A 982 -47.48 9.80 -4.27
CA TRP A 982 -46.81 8.56 -3.84
C TRP A 982 -47.11 7.39 -4.79
N GLY A 983 -46.30 6.34 -4.75
CA GLY A 983 -46.38 5.20 -5.66
C GLY A 983 -45.05 4.90 -6.37
N PRO A 984 -44.99 3.86 -7.22
CA PRO A 984 -43.80 3.54 -8.02
C PRO A 984 -43.36 4.72 -8.90
N GLU A 985 -44.33 5.36 -9.57
CA GLU A 985 -44.11 6.57 -10.39
C GLU A 985 -44.25 7.86 -9.57
N GLY A 986 -44.51 7.75 -8.27
CA GLY A 986 -44.62 8.87 -7.35
C GLY A 986 -43.27 9.59 -7.19
N ARG A 987 -43.33 10.82 -6.69
CA ARG A 987 -42.15 11.68 -6.51
C ARG A 987 -41.97 12.14 -5.07
N LEU A 988 -42.97 11.94 -4.22
CA LEU A 988 -42.94 12.28 -2.79
C LEU A 988 -42.21 11.22 -1.95
N ALA A 989 -41.58 11.67 -0.88
CA ALA A 989 -40.77 10.82 -0.02
C ALA A 989 -41.63 9.91 0.88
N THR A 990 -41.22 8.64 0.99
CA THR A 990 -41.80 7.64 1.91
C THR A 990 -40.69 7.14 2.84
N TYR A 991 -40.61 7.67 4.05
CA TYR A 991 -39.56 7.34 5.02
C TYR A 991 -39.88 6.03 5.76
N VAL A 992 -39.25 4.94 5.33
CA VAL A 992 -39.45 3.59 5.88
C VAL A 992 -38.12 2.87 6.06
N GLY A 993 -38.11 1.88 6.96
CA GLY A 993 -36.96 1.02 7.20
C GLY A 993 -36.89 -0.14 6.20
N ALA A 994 -35.76 -0.85 6.20
CA ALA A 994 -35.53 -1.99 5.31
C ALA A 994 -36.44 -3.20 5.62
N ALA A 995 -37.13 -3.22 6.77
CA ALA A 995 -38.12 -4.24 7.12
C ALA A 995 -39.55 -3.94 6.62
N VAL A 996 -39.74 -2.92 5.75
CA VAL A 996 -41.06 -2.51 5.27
C VAL A 996 -41.86 -3.65 4.62
N GLY A 997 -41.20 -4.61 3.93
CA GLY A 997 -41.87 -5.76 3.32
C GLY A 997 -42.56 -6.74 4.30
N LEU A 998 -42.36 -6.56 5.61
CA LEU A 998 -43.09 -7.29 6.66
C LEU A 998 -44.40 -6.59 7.05
N VAL A 999 -44.63 -5.35 6.61
CA VAL A 999 -45.83 -4.56 6.92
C VAL A 999 -46.85 -4.75 5.81
N ARG A 1000 -47.84 -5.62 6.04
CA ARG A 1000 -48.77 -6.07 4.98
C ARG A 1000 -50.19 -5.55 5.11
N ASP A 1001 -50.55 -5.03 6.29
CA ASP A 1001 -51.91 -4.60 6.59
C ASP A 1001 -51.96 -3.45 7.59
N VAL A 1002 -53.08 -2.71 7.51
CA VAL A 1002 -53.43 -1.69 8.50
C VAL A 1002 -54.14 -2.37 9.67
N LYS A 1003 -53.64 -2.16 10.88
CA LYS A 1003 -54.24 -2.69 12.11
C LYS A 1003 -54.34 -1.59 13.17
N PRO A 1004 -55.25 -1.69 14.15
CA PRO A 1004 -55.17 -0.87 15.36
C PRO A 1004 -53.82 -1.07 16.06
N ALA A 1005 -53.23 -0.01 16.60
CA ALA A 1005 -51.93 -0.09 17.28
C ALA A 1005 -51.94 -1.11 18.43
N ALA A 1006 -53.07 -1.25 19.13
CA ALA A 1006 -53.28 -2.27 20.15
C ALA A 1006 -53.07 -3.70 19.64
N ALA A 1007 -53.58 -4.00 18.45
CA ALA A 1007 -53.46 -5.32 17.84
C ALA A 1007 -52.00 -5.60 17.46
N ILE A 1008 -51.31 -4.62 16.87
CA ILE A 1008 -49.88 -4.72 16.51
C ILE A 1008 -49.04 -5.05 17.75
N VAL A 1009 -49.24 -4.31 18.85
CA VAL A 1009 -48.52 -4.52 20.12
C VAL A 1009 -48.83 -5.90 20.70
N ALA A 1010 -50.09 -6.30 20.73
CA ALA A 1010 -50.51 -7.58 21.29
C ALA A 1010 -49.96 -8.78 20.49
N GLU A 1011 -50.04 -8.71 19.16
CA GLU A 1011 -49.58 -9.74 18.24
C GLU A 1011 -48.06 -9.92 18.30
N THR A 1012 -47.31 -8.82 18.14
CA THR A 1012 -45.84 -8.82 18.24
C THR A 1012 -45.37 -9.44 19.55
N ARG A 1013 -46.02 -9.08 20.68
CA ARG A 1013 -45.69 -9.62 22.00
C ARG A 1013 -45.99 -11.11 22.09
N ARG A 1014 -47.14 -11.54 21.57
CA ARG A 1014 -47.56 -12.96 21.57
C ARG A 1014 -46.60 -13.80 20.73
N GLU A 1015 -46.26 -13.34 19.54
CA GLU A 1015 -45.31 -13.99 18.64
C GLU A 1015 -43.92 -14.13 19.27
N ALA A 1016 -43.38 -13.05 19.85
CA ALA A 1016 -42.08 -13.10 20.52
C ALA A 1016 -42.08 -14.12 21.67
N LYS A 1017 -43.14 -14.16 22.49
CA LYS A 1017 -43.29 -15.17 23.55
C LYS A 1017 -43.33 -16.60 22.99
N ALA A 1018 -44.11 -16.83 21.93
CA ALA A 1018 -44.20 -18.14 21.31
C ALA A 1018 -42.84 -18.60 20.76
N ILE A 1019 -42.06 -17.69 20.17
CA ILE A 1019 -40.69 -17.97 19.70
C ILE A 1019 -39.78 -18.36 20.87
N PHE A 1020 -39.79 -17.61 21.97
CA PHE A 1020 -38.99 -17.98 23.14
C PHE A 1020 -39.40 -19.34 23.74
N THR A 1021 -40.70 -19.64 23.80
CA THR A 1021 -41.18 -20.95 24.25
C THR A 1021 -40.73 -22.08 23.32
N ALA A 1022 -40.78 -21.87 22.00
CA ALA A 1022 -40.33 -22.86 21.02
C ALA A 1022 -38.81 -23.10 21.09
N LEU A 1023 -38.03 -22.04 21.28
CA LEU A 1023 -36.56 -22.12 21.38
C LEU A 1023 -36.08 -22.63 22.74
N ALA A 1024 -36.89 -22.59 23.80
CA ALA A 1024 -36.52 -23.10 25.12
C ALA A 1024 -36.36 -24.64 25.19
N VAL A 1025 -36.70 -25.37 24.11
CA VAL A 1025 -36.52 -26.82 23.98
C VAL A 1025 -35.12 -27.18 23.43
N LEU A 1026 -34.40 -26.19 22.87
CA LEU A 1026 -32.99 -26.28 22.47
C LEU A 1026 -32.08 -26.05 23.69
#